data_AF-A0A1C4R883-F1
#
_entry.id   AF-A0A1C4R883-F1
#
_cell.length_a   1.000
_cell.length_b   1.000
_cell.length_c   1.000
_cell.angle_alpha   90.00
_cell.angle_beta   90.00
_cell.angle_gamma   90.00
#
_symmetry.space_group_name_H-M   'P 1'
#
loop_
_entity.id
_entity.type
_entity.pdbx_description
1 polymer ?
#
loop_
_entity_poly.entity_id
_entity_poly.type
_entity_poly.pdbx_seq_one_letter_code
_entity_poly.pdbx_strand_id
1 'polypeptide(L)'
;MIGTAETLAALPGHGLPAVALDAPATADALAACPDGPLPAGPALGDPAYLIHTSGSTGRPKGVLVSHASLANLCAGHGTDHIAPAVARTGRERLRVAHSASFAFDASWDPLLWMVHGHELHLLDDAAYRDPAALTAYVDAHLVDYLDVTPSYAEALFAEGLLDEGRHHPAHIVVGGETVPPALWERLTEASAVHPVNLYGPTETTVDAYYWVPGETASRPDGRPVRGSRVYVLDSSLRPVPAGVTGELYVAGACLALGYLGRPDLSAERFVADPFGALHGEPGSRMYRTGDLVRRRADHTLEFLGRSDDQVKIRGFRIELGEIQARLTAHPQVAAAAVIARDTGRGKRLLAYAVPSKDAATPPAPGELREHLAAALPEHMVPATVTLLDALPRTANDKLDHRALPDPEPLSPAAGAETAGESNPHTEIVRGLYADVLGIAEPPAAEAGFLDLGGHSLLAARLAARVREHFAVPFSIADVFRHSTPAALAAQVRTRSGAGTASVPLSPVPRTGPLPLSPAQQRLWFLHRLEGPSPTYNIPLVLSVNGPLDRDALQLALHDLVDRHETLRTVYPPTDNASGNGPGADGDDTPHQLILPPGHEAARPVLHLAEPGTDLTEAVRHCFDLATEPPLRTVLFGDGPDHHTLLLLLHHIAGDGASTTPLARDLATAYAARLAGRAPEFTPLAGQYVDHAARLQLLLGSPAEPTALAEAQLAHWREALAGLPDQLELPADRPRRR
;
A
#
# COMPACT_ATOMS: atom_id res chain seq x y z
N MET A 1 11.77 -3.16 -40.83
CA MET A 1 13.03 -2.93 -40.08
C MET A 1 14.13 -2.61 -41.07
N ILE A 2 15.11 -1.85 -40.61
CA ILE A 2 16.24 -1.38 -41.41
C ILE A 2 17.49 -1.68 -40.59
N GLY A 3 18.50 -2.32 -41.20
CA GLY A 3 19.74 -2.70 -40.52
C GLY A 3 20.73 -3.30 -41.53
N THR A 4 21.87 -3.80 -41.07
CA THR A 4 22.74 -4.61 -41.93
C THR A 4 22.19 -6.05 -42.03
N ALA A 5 22.61 -6.81 -43.02
CA ALA A 5 22.23 -8.21 -43.18
C ALA A 5 22.61 -9.03 -41.95
N GLU A 6 23.76 -8.72 -41.34
CA GLU A 6 24.22 -9.31 -40.09
C GLU A 6 23.28 -9.00 -38.92
N THR A 7 22.94 -7.72 -38.71
CA THR A 7 22.03 -7.34 -37.61
C THR A 7 20.64 -7.92 -37.80
N LEU A 8 20.11 -7.92 -39.03
CA LEU A 8 18.79 -8.47 -39.35
C LEU A 8 18.75 -10.00 -39.19
N ALA A 9 19.84 -10.71 -39.47
CA ALA A 9 19.93 -12.15 -39.27
C ALA A 9 19.99 -12.55 -37.79
N ALA A 10 20.46 -11.66 -36.92
CA ALA A 10 20.48 -11.86 -35.47
C ALA A 10 19.10 -11.62 -34.80
N LEU A 11 18.15 -11.01 -35.52
CA LEU A 11 16.80 -10.77 -35.00
C LEU A 11 15.90 -12.01 -35.17
N PRO A 12 15.10 -12.38 -34.16
CA PRO A 12 14.17 -13.51 -34.26
C PRO A 12 13.14 -13.27 -35.36
N GLY A 13 12.68 -14.34 -36.02
CA GLY A 13 11.74 -14.31 -37.14
C GLY A 13 10.40 -13.62 -36.81
N HIS A 14 10.37 -12.30 -36.96
CA HIS A 14 9.30 -11.37 -36.59
C HIS A 14 8.21 -11.15 -37.66
N GLY A 15 8.33 -11.75 -38.86
CA GLY A 15 7.36 -11.57 -39.94
C GLY A 15 7.23 -10.14 -40.52
N LEU A 16 7.99 -9.18 -40.01
CA LEU A 16 8.01 -7.80 -40.48
C LEU A 16 8.88 -7.65 -41.75
N PRO A 17 8.50 -6.80 -42.71
CA PRO A 17 9.35 -6.44 -43.84
C PRO A 17 10.71 -5.91 -43.35
N ALA A 18 11.80 -6.46 -43.85
CA ALA A 18 13.16 -6.09 -43.49
C ALA A 18 13.94 -5.58 -44.72
N VAL A 19 14.72 -4.52 -44.54
CA VAL A 19 15.58 -3.93 -45.55
C VAL A 19 17.02 -3.97 -45.04
N ALA A 20 17.84 -4.82 -45.64
CA ALA A 20 19.27 -4.86 -45.38
C ALA A 20 19.95 -3.72 -46.16
N LEU A 21 20.54 -2.77 -45.44
CA LEU A 21 21.20 -1.57 -45.99
C LEU A 21 22.43 -1.90 -46.83
N ASP A 22 23.12 -2.97 -46.47
CA ASP A 22 24.30 -3.55 -47.11
C ASP A 22 23.95 -4.63 -48.16
N ALA A 23 22.66 -4.94 -48.35
CA ALA A 23 22.27 -5.79 -49.48
C ALA A 23 22.59 -5.07 -50.79
N PRO A 24 23.17 -5.76 -51.79
CA PRO A 24 23.62 -5.14 -53.04
C PRO A 24 22.54 -4.29 -53.72
N ALA A 25 21.31 -4.82 -53.79
CA ALA A 25 20.18 -4.10 -54.40
C ALA A 25 19.78 -2.83 -53.63
N THR A 26 19.90 -2.83 -52.29
CA THR A 26 19.62 -1.66 -51.46
C THR A 26 20.74 -0.63 -51.60
N ALA A 27 22.00 -1.08 -51.59
CA ALA A 27 23.16 -0.21 -51.78
C ALA A 27 23.14 0.48 -53.14
N ASP A 28 22.81 -0.26 -54.21
CA ASP A 28 22.64 0.29 -55.56
C ASP A 28 21.47 1.29 -55.64
N ALA A 29 20.35 0.99 -54.96
CA ALA A 29 19.21 1.90 -54.89
C ALA A 29 19.53 3.19 -54.11
N LEU A 30 20.27 3.08 -52.99
CA LEU A 30 20.73 4.23 -52.20
C LEU A 30 21.74 5.08 -52.99
N ALA A 31 22.65 4.47 -53.73
CA ALA A 31 23.60 5.17 -54.59
C ALA A 31 22.92 5.87 -55.79
N ALA A 32 21.74 5.41 -56.20
CA ALA A 32 20.92 6.04 -57.23
C ALA A 32 20.01 7.17 -56.70
N CYS A 33 19.87 7.30 -55.37
CA CYS A 33 19.15 8.41 -54.77
C CYS A 33 19.96 9.71 -54.91
N PRO A 34 19.32 10.86 -55.19
CA PRO A 34 20.02 12.13 -55.27
C PRO A 34 20.57 12.54 -53.89
N ASP A 35 21.81 13.06 -53.86
CA ASP A 35 22.48 13.62 -52.66
C ASP A 35 21.86 14.95 -52.15
N GLY A 36 20.59 15.19 -52.47
CA GLY A 36 19.85 16.36 -52.02
C GLY A 36 19.47 16.29 -50.55
N PRO A 37 19.09 17.43 -49.93
CA PRO A 37 18.53 17.41 -48.59
C PRO A 37 17.34 16.45 -48.54
N LEU A 38 17.32 15.59 -47.52
CA LEU A 38 16.16 14.74 -47.23
C LEU A 38 14.90 15.62 -47.16
N PRO A 39 13.71 15.08 -47.50
CA PRO A 39 12.45 15.77 -47.23
C PRO A 39 12.46 16.32 -45.81
N ALA A 40 11.92 17.54 -45.62
CA ALA A 40 11.89 18.16 -44.31
C ALA A 40 11.34 17.14 -43.28
N GLY A 41 12.14 16.88 -42.24
CA GLY A 41 11.74 16.00 -41.14
C GLY A 41 10.50 16.54 -40.42
N PRO A 42 9.97 15.80 -39.43
CA PRO A 42 8.84 16.25 -38.64
C PRO A 42 9.13 17.62 -38.00
N ALA A 43 8.17 18.52 -38.05
CA ALA A 43 8.23 19.79 -37.35
C ALA A 43 8.10 19.57 -35.83
N LEU A 44 8.57 20.51 -35.00
CA LEU A 44 8.48 20.38 -33.54
C LEU A 44 7.03 20.27 -33.04
N GLY A 45 6.07 20.84 -33.77
CA GLY A 45 4.65 20.72 -33.43
C GLY A 45 4.01 19.39 -33.84
N ASP A 46 4.70 18.57 -34.64
CA ASP A 46 4.16 17.29 -35.11
C ASP A 46 4.17 16.25 -33.97
N PRO A 47 3.24 15.28 -33.99
CA PRO A 47 3.25 14.17 -33.04
C PRO A 47 4.54 13.36 -33.11
N ALA A 48 5.18 13.15 -31.96
CA ALA A 48 6.34 12.28 -31.79
C ALA A 48 5.92 10.85 -31.42
N TYR A 49 4.98 10.71 -30.48
CA TYR A 49 4.47 9.40 -30.06
C TYR A 49 3.03 9.48 -29.56
N LEU A 50 2.42 8.31 -29.43
CA LEU A 50 1.08 8.10 -28.90
C LEU A 50 1.14 7.04 -27.80
N ILE A 51 0.72 7.38 -26.59
CA ILE A 51 0.53 6.41 -25.51
C ILE A 51 -0.95 6.38 -25.15
N HIS A 52 -1.49 5.17 -25.03
CA HIS A 52 -2.87 5.00 -24.59
C HIS A 52 -2.92 4.98 -23.07
N THR A 53 -3.67 5.91 -22.49
CA THR A 53 -4.03 5.87 -21.08
C THR A 53 -5.42 5.28 -20.93
N SER A 54 -5.73 4.81 -19.72
CA SER A 54 -7.07 4.36 -19.43
C SER A 54 -8.07 5.51 -19.58
N GLY A 55 -9.33 5.21 -19.93
CA GLY A 55 -10.33 6.23 -20.17
C GLY A 55 -11.65 5.99 -19.47
N SER A 56 -12.19 7.02 -18.79
CA SER A 56 -13.48 7.03 -18.09
C SER A 56 -14.71 6.48 -18.84
N THR A 57 -14.62 6.21 -20.15
CA THR A 57 -15.70 5.69 -21.01
C THR A 57 -15.48 4.26 -21.54
N GLY A 58 -14.42 3.55 -21.11
CA GLY A 58 -14.13 2.19 -21.62
C GLY A 58 -13.24 2.12 -22.83
N ARG A 59 -12.94 3.28 -23.41
CA ARG A 59 -12.08 3.41 -24.57
C ARG A 59 -10.77 4.04 -24.10
N PRO A 60 -9.62 3.37 -24.33
CA PRO A 60 -8.32 3.96 -24.07
C PRO A 60 -8.21 5.32 -24.77
N LYS A 61 -7.66 6.30 -24.05
CA LYS A 61 -7.46 7.66 -24.55
C LYS A 61 -6.04 7.74 -25.09
N GLY A 62 -5.90 7.91 -26.40
CA GLY A 62 -4.59 8.08 -27.01
C GLY A 62 -4.04 9.49 -26.75
N VAL A 63 -3.05 9.62 -25.89
CA VAL A 63 -2.36 10.90 -25.60
C VAL A 63 -1.32 11.17 -26.69
N LEU A 64 -1.53 12.23 -27.47
CA LEU A 64 -0.62 12.64 -28.55
C LEU A 64 0.43 13.58 -28.01
N VAL A 65 1.69 13.14 -27.94
CA VAL A 65 2.81 13.95 -27.50
C VAL A 65 3.57 14.50 -28.70
N SER A 66 3.96 15.78 -28.65
CA SER A 66 4.67 16.45 -29.75
C SER A 66 6.19 16.26 -29.66
N HIS A 67 6.89 16.44 -30.79
CA HIS A 67 8.35 16.52 -30.80
C HIS A 67 8.89 17.64 -29.90
N ALA A 68 8.18 18.77 -29.79
CA ALA A 68 8.55 19.88 -28.91
C ALA A 68 8.53 19.48 -27.43
N SER A 69 7.48 18.78 -27.00
CA SER A 69 7.32 18.35 -25.60
C SER A 69 8.38 17.31 -25.23
N LEU A 70 8.64 16.35 -26.11
CA LEU A 70 9.70 15.36 -25.92
C LEU A 70 11.09 15.99 -25.92
N ALA A 71 11.35 16.96 -26.81
CA ALA A 71 12.60 17.71 -26.82
C ALA A 71 12.80 18.53 -25.54
N ASN A 72 11.73 19.11 -24.99
CA ASN A 72 11.77 19.80 -23.70
C ASN A 72 12.14 18.84 -22.55
N LEU A 73 11.51 17.66 -22.51
CA LEU A 73 11.84 16.61 -21.53
C LEU A 73 13.32 16.20 -21.64
N CYS A 74 13.78 15.90 -22.86
CA CYS A 74 15.17 15.53 -23.14
C CYS A 74 16.18 16.60 -22.70
N ALA A 75 15.90 17.88 -22.94
CA ALA A 75 16.76 18.99 -22.52
C ALA A 75 16.74 19.21 -21.00
N GLY A 76 15.57 19.06 -20.37
CA GLY A 76 15.38 19.14 -18.92
C GLY A 76 16.16 18.05 -18.19
N HIS A 77 15.90 16.78 -18.54
CA HIS A 77 16.60 15.61 -17.99
C HIS A 77 18.11 15.68 -18.21
N GLY A 78 18.55 16.10 -19.41
CA GLY A 78 19.96 16.30 -19.72
C GLY A 78 20.66 17.22 -18.73
N THR A 79 19.99 18.32 -18.36
CA THR A 79 20.58 19.35 -17.48
C THR A 79 20.42 19.01 -16.00
N ASP A 80 19.25 18.53 -15.59
CA ASP A 80 18.88 18.45 -14.17
C ASP A 80 19.11 17.06 -13.56
N HIS A 81 19.29 16.01 -14.38
CA HIS A 81 19.48 14.63 -13.91
C HIS A 81 20.76 13.98 -14.47
N ILE A 82 20.92 13.98 -15.80
CA ILE A 82 22.01 13.28 -16.49
C ILE A 82 23.36 13.94 -16.22
N ALA A 83 23.51 15.24 -16.48
CA ALA A 83 24.77 15.95 -16.25
C ALA A 83 25.24 15.87 -14.77
N PRO A 84 24.36 16.05 -13.76
CA PRO A 84 24.72 15.80 -12.36
C PRO A 84 25.16 14.36 -12.07
N ALA A 85 24.55 13.35 -12.68
CA ALA A 85 24.94 11.95 -12.50
C ALA A 85 26.33 11.66 -13.10
N VAL A 86 26.61 12.19 -14.30
CA VAL A 86 27.94 12.13 -14.94
C VAL A 86 28.99 12.80 -14.06
N ALA A 87 28.71 14.00 -13.56
CA ALA A 87 29.63 14.74 -12.70
C ALA A 87 29.92 13.99 -11.38
N ARG A 88 28.89 13.37 -10.78
CA ARG A 88 29.01 12.62 -9.52
C ARG A 88 29.82 11.34 -9.69
N THR A 89 29.59 10.61 -10.79
CA THR A 89 30.25 9.33 -11.05
C THR A 89 31.65 9.50 -11.64
N GLY A 90 31.95 10.65 -12.25
CA GLY A 90 33.20 10.91 -12.96
C GLY A 90 33.36 10.08 -14.24
N ARG A 91 32.29 9.47 -14.74
CA ARG A 91 32.30 8.60 -15.93
C ARG A 91 31.66 9.31 -17.12
N GLU A 92 32.31 9.27 -18.27
CA GLU A 92 31.75 9.84 -19.52
C GLU A 92 30.52 9.06 -20.02
N ARG A 93 30.47 7.75 -19.77
CA ARG A 93 29.39 6.86 -20.18
C ARG A 93 28.89 6.06 -18.98
N LEU A 94 27.57 6.00 -18.83
CA LEU A 94 26.87 5.34 -17.71
C LEU A 94 26.01 4.21 -18.26
N ARG A 95 25.78 3.19 -17.44
CA ARG A 95 24.97 2.03 -17.78
C ARG A 95 23.56 2.18 -17.23
N VAL A 96 22.56 2.02 -18.08
CA VAL A 96 21.16 2.36 -17.80
C VAL A 96 20.29 1.15 -18.05
N ALA A 97 19.55 0.69 -17.04
CA ALA A 97 18.60 -0.40 -17.21
C ALA A 97 17.26 0.12 -17.72
N HIS A 98 16.79 -0.38 -18.87
CA HIS A 98 15.45 -0.10 -19.36
C HIS A 98 14.42 -0.88 -18.53
N SER A 99 13.90 -0.23 -17.50
CA SER A 99 13.10 -0.82 -16.41
C SER A 99 11.63 -0.41 -16.46
N ALA A 100 11.12 -0.13 -17.67
CA ALA A 100 9.71 0.17 -17.92
C ALA A 100 9.24 -0.49 -19.22
N SER A 101 7.95 -0.77 -19.33
CA SER A 101 7.36 -1.26 -20.58
C SER A 101 7.19 -0.11 -21.59
N PHE A 102 7.48 -0.39 -22.87
CA PHE A 102 7.26 0.55 -23.98
C PHE A 102 5.80 0.95 -24.19
N ALA A 103 4.86 0.28 -23.54
CA ALA A 103 3.46 0.68 -23.52
C ALA A 103 3.19 1.92 -22.64
N PHE A 104 4.16 2.35 -21.83
CA PHE A 104 4.06 3.52 -20.97
C PHE A 104 5.10 4.57 -21.37
N ASP A 105 4.75 5.83 -21.14
CA ASP A 105 5.63 6.94 -21.44
C ASP A 105 6.85 7.01 -20.51
N ALA A 106 6.79 6.43 -19.30
CA ALA A 106 7.96 6.22 -18.44
C ALA A 106 9.12 5.46 -19.11
N SER A 107 8.85 4.69 -20.19
CA SER A 107 9.93 4.10 -20.99
C SER A 107 10.85 5.13 -21.65
N TRP A 108 10.40 6.38 -21.81
CA TRP A 108 11.25 7.44 -22.35
C TRP A 108 12.39 7.80 -21.42
N ASP A 109 12.21 7.79 -20.10
CA ASP A 109 13.26 8.20 -19.16
C ASP A 109 14.59 7.46 -19.39
N PRO A 110 14.66 6.12 -19.36
CA PRO A 110 15.89 5.41 -19.68
C PRO A 110 16.34 5.59 -21.14
N LEU A 111 15.42 5.78 -22.10
CA LEU A 111 15.77 6.05 -23.50
C LEU A 111 16.46 7.41 -23.69
N LEU A 112 16.11 8.43 -22.89
CA LEU A 112 16.75 9.74 -22.96
C LEU A 112 18.24 9.65 -22.64
N TRP A 113 18.65 8.76 -21.74
CA TRP A 113 20.07 8.52 -21.47
C TRP A 113 20.80 8.00 -22.72
N MET A 114 20.18 7.11 -23.50
CA MET A 114 20.75 6.65 -24.77
C MET A 114 20.91 7.80 -25.77
N VAL A 115 19.92 8.70 -25.85
CA VAL A 115 19.99 9.90 -26.70
C VAL A 115 21.17 10.82 -26.30
N HIS A 116 21.51 10.86 -25.01
CA HIS A 116 22.68 11.58 -24.48
C HIS A 116 24.00 10.78 -24.53
N GLY A 117 24.02 9.58 -25.15
CA GLY A 117 25.24 8.80 -25.40
C GLY A 117 25.56 7.72 -24.36
N HIS A 118 24.66 7.46 -23.40
CA HIS A 118 24.82 6.42 -22.39
C HIS A 118 24.50 5.01 -22.92
N GLU A 119 24.89 3.98 -22.17
CA GLU A 119 24.66 2.57 -22.52
C GLU A 119 23.32 2.08 -22.01
N LEU A 120 22.40 1.69 -22.90
CA LEU A 120 21.10 1.14 -22.53
C LEU A 120 21.13 -0.39 -22.50
N HIS A 121 20.76 -0.97 -21.37
CA HIS A 121 20.56 -2.40 -21.17
C HIS A 121 19.08 -2.71 -21.33
N LEU A 122 18.73 -3.46 -22.38
CA LEU A 122 17.38 -3.98 -22.57
C LEU A 122 17.23 -5.27 -21.77
N LEU A 123 16.33 -5.25 -20.78
CA LEU A 123 16.00 -6.40 -19.96
C LEU A 123 14.86 -7.18 -20.61
N ASP A 124 14.88 -8.51 -20.47
CA ASP A 124 13.68 -9.29 -20.77
C ASP A 124 12.62 -9.11 -19.68
N ASP A 125 11.35 -9.37 -20.03
CA ASP A 125 10.20 -9.16 -19.15
C ASP A 125 10.29 -9.99 -17.85
N ALA A 126 10.94 -11.16 -17.87
CA ALA A 126 11.06 -12.02 -16.70
C ALA A 126 12.11 -11.48 -15.72
N ALA A 127 13.27 -11.07 -16.23
CA ALA A 127 14.36 -10.48 -15.47
C ALA A 127 13.97 -9.13 -14.87
N TYR A 128 13.23 -8.30 -15.61
CA TYR A 128 12.74 -7.03 -15.09
C TYR A 128 11.69 -7.19 -13.98
N ARG A 129 10.82 -8.22 -14.02
CA ARG A 129 9.74 -8.41 -13.03
C ARG A 129 10.18 -9.14 -11.75
N ASP A 130 11.32 -9.81 -11.77
CA ASP A 130 11.89 -10.50 -10.63
C ASP A 130 12.90 -9.60 -9.89
N PRO A 131 12.59 -9.13 -8.67
CA PRO A 131 13.48 -8.25 -7.91
C PRO A 131 14.87 -8.87 -7.67
N ALA A 132 14.95 -10.18 -7.47
CA ALA A 132 16.22 -10.86 -7.19
C ALA A 132 17.08 -10.92 -8.47
N ALA A 133 16.45 -11.23 -9.60
CA ALA A 133 17.12 -11.26 -10.90
C ALA A 133 17.61 -9.87 -11.30
N LEU A 134 16.79 -8.82 -11.15
CA LEU A 134 17.19 -7.45 -11.46
C LEU A 134 18.31 -6.96 -10.53
N THR A 135 18.24 -7.28 -9.24
CA THR A 135 19.30 -6.92 -8.28
C THR A 135 20.63 -7.59 -8.62
N ALA A 136 20.60 -8.89 -8.95
CA ALA A 136 21.80 -9.61 -9.41
C ALA A 136 22.32 -9.05 -10.75
N TYR A 137 21.43 -8.65 -11.66
CA TYR A 137 21.81 -8.04 -12.93
C TYR A 137 22.50 -6.69 -12.74
N VAL A 138 21.96 -5.83 -11.86
CA VAL A 138 22.55 -4.52 -11.54
C VAL A 138 23.98 -4.69 -11.03
N ASP A 139 24.21 -5.64 -10.13
CA ASP A 139 25.53 -5.95 -9.59
C ASP A 139 26.48 -6.48 -10.68
N ALA A 140 26.06 -7.51 -11.42
CA ALA A 140 26.87 -8.18 -12.42
C ALA A 140 27.23 -7.27 -13.63
N HIS A 141 26.32 -6.38 -14.01
CA HIS A 141 26.48 -5.51 -15.18
C HIS A 141 26.84 -4.06 -14.82
N LEU A 142 27.04 -3.78 -13.53
CA LEU A 142 27.46 -2.47 -13.02
C LEU A 142 26.54 -1.33 -13.50
N VAL A 143 25.23 -1.53 -13.36
CA VAL A 143 24.19 -0.58 -13.80
C VAL A 143 24.22 0.67 -12.92
N ASP A 144 24.32 1.85 -13.52
CA ASP A 144 24.48 3.14 -12.84
C ASP A 144 23.17 3.91 -12.66
N TYR A 145 22.13 3.62 -13.48
CA TYR A 145 20.81 4.24 -13.42
C TYR A 145 19.69 3.20 -13.39
N LEU A 146 18.69 3.44 -12.54
CA LEU A 146 17.47 2.66 -12.48
C LEU A 146 16.25 3.56 -12.25
N ASP A 147 15.15 3.32 -12.96
CA ASP A 147 13.86 4.01 -12.80
C ASP A 147 12.74 3.00 -12.52
N VAL A 148 12.12 3.10 -11.35
CA VAL A 148 11.16 2.11 -10.87
C VAL A 148 10.04 2.73 -10.03
N THR A 149 8.91 2.06 -9.91
CA THR A 149 7.88 2.48 -8.95
C THR A 149 8.35 2.31 -7.49
N PRO A 150 7.86 3.12 -6.54
CA PRO A 150 8.17 2.99 -5.10
C PRO A 150 7.99 1.57 -4.55
N SER A 151 6.87 0.91 -4.85
CA SER A 151 6.62 -0.47 -4.42
C SER A 151 7.68 -1.46 -4.94
N TYR A 152 8.19 -1.23 -6.15
CA TYR A 152 9.21 -2.10 -6.75
C TYR A 152 10.61 -1.80 -6.20
N ALA A 153 10.93 -0.54 -5.90
CA ALA A 153 12.16 -0.16 -5.21
C ALA A 153 12.28 -0.86 -3.84
N GLU A 154 11.19 -0.91 -3.05
CA GLU A 154 11.18 -1.63 -1.77
C GLU A 154 11.50 -3.12 -1.95
N ALA A 155 10.97 -3.75 -2.99
CA ALA A 155 11.25 -5.15 -3.30
C ALA A 155 12.73 -5.37 -3.67
N LEU A 156 13.31 -4.49 -4.49
CA LEU A 156 14.73 -4.56 -4.85
C LEU A 156 15.64 -4.36 -3.63
N PHE A 157 15.25 -3.47 -2.72
CA PHE A 157 16.02 -3.23 -1.50
C PHE A 157 15.95 -4.39 -0.51
N ALA A 158 14.89 -5.20 -0.56
CA ALA A 158 14.78 -6.43 0.22
C ALA A 158 15.71 -7.55 -0.32
N GLU A 159 16.00 -7.51 -1.63
CA GLU A 159 16.96 -8.43 -2.28
C GLU A 159 18.42 -7.94 -2.22
N GLY A 160 18.65 -6.82 -1.54
CA GLY A 160 19.99 -6.31 -1.26
C GLY A 160 20.57 -5.40 -2.35
N LEU A 161 19.73 -4.65 -3.08
CA LEU A 161 20.20 -3.67 -4.08
C LEU A 161 21.14 -2.61 -3.47
N LEU A 162 20.93 -2.26 -2.20
CA LEU A 162 21.71 -1.24 -1.49
C LEU A 162 22.69 -1.84 -0.46
N ASP A 163 22.89 -3.15 -0.46
CA ASP A 163 23.76 -3.82 0.51
C ASP A 163 25.23 -3.51 0.26
N GLU A 164 26.00 -3.37 1.34
CA GLU A 164 27.44 -3.13 1.26
C GLU A 164 28.16 -4.28 0.54
N GLY A 165 29.13 -3.93 -0.32
CA GLY A 165 29.93 -4.91 -1.07
C GLY A 165 29.34 -5.36 -2.41
N ARG A 166 28.15 -4.87 -2.78
CA ARG A 166 27.57 -4.99 -4.12
C ARG A 166 27.63 -3.67 -4.87
N HIS A 167 27.65 -3.73 -6.20
CA HIS A 167 27.43 -2.55 -7.03
C HIS A 167 25.95 -2.16 -6.97
N HIS A 168 25.69 -0.88 -6.74
CA HIS A 168 24.35 -0.30 -6.75
C HIS A 168 24.32 0.90 -7.71
N PRO A 169 23.13 1.29 -8.22
CA PRO A 169 23.02 2.43 -9.12
C PRO A 169 23.40 3.72 -8.40
N ALA A 170 24.13 4.60 -9.08
CA ALA A 170 24.47 5.92 -8.57
C ALA A 170 23.28 6.91 -8.67
N HIS A 171 22.28 6.58 -9.49
CA HIS A 171 21.08 7.37 -9.70
C HIS A 171 19.85 6.45 -9.67
N ILE A 172 18.97 6.65 -8.70
CA ILE A 172 17.73 5.86 -8.59
C ILE A 172 16.55 6.82 -8.69
N VAL A 173 15.73 6.61 -9.71
CA VAL A 173 14.49 7.35 -9.92
C VAL A 173 13.34 6.51 -9.36
N VAL A 174 12.46 7.18 -8.62
CA VAL A 174 11.17 6.62 -8.21
C VAL A 174 10.02 7.49 -8.72
N GLY A 175 8.97 6.87 -9.23
CA GLY A 175 7.86 7.63 -9.81
C GLY A 175 6.58 6.83 -9.95
N GLY A 176 5.51 7.50 -10.38
CA GLY A 176 4.22 6.86 -10.68
C GLY A 176 3.34 6.58 -9.46
N GLU A 177 3.90 6.34 -8.27
CA GLU A 177 3.16 6.13 -7.01
C GLU A 177 3.52 7.18 -5.94
N THR A 178 2.74 7.23 -4.85
CA THR A 178 3.14 7.99 -3.67
C THR A 178 4.36 7.32 -3.03
N VAL A 179 5.46 8.06 -2.89
CA VAL A 179 6.67 7.58 -2.22
C VAL A 179 6.47 7.59 -0.70
N PRO A 180 6.58 6.43 0.01
CA PRO A 180 6.54 6.41 1.46
C PRO A 180 7.73 7.18 2.07
N PRO A 181 7.55 7.93 3.18
CA PRO A 181 8.64 8.65 3.84
C PRO A 181 9.85 7.76 4.18
N ALA A 182 9.60 6.56 4.72
CA ALA A 182 10.66 5.62 5.08
C ALA A 182 11.47 5.13 3.86
N LEU A 183 10.82 4.93 2.71
CA LEU A 183 11.51 4.58 1.47
C LEU A 183 12.42 5.71 1.01
N TRP A 184 11.91 6.95 1.04
CA TRP A 184 12.67 8.12 0.65
C TRP A 184 13.86 8.38 1.59
N GLU A 185 13.67 8.22 2.90
CA GLU A 185 14.75 8.30 3.89
C GLU A 185 15.87 7.30 3.59
N ARG A 186 15.52 6.02 3.40
CA ARG A 186 16.48 4.96 3.04
C ARG A 186 17.27 5.27 1.76
N LEU A 187 16.60 5.82 0.75
CA LEU A 187 17.23 6.26 -0.50
C LEU A 187 18.22 7.41 -0.29
N THR A 188 17.87 8.37 0.57
CA THR A 188 18.71 9.55 0.86
C THR A 188 19.90 9.24 1.77
N GLU A 189 19.78 8.24 2.65
CA GLU A 189 20.85 7.80 3.54
C GLU A 189 21.94 6.99 2.82
N ALA A 190 21.60 6.38 1.68
CA ALA A 190 22.55 5.68 0.83
C ALA A 190 23.50 6.70 0.15
N SER A 191 24.63 7.00 0.80
CA SER A 191 25.57 8.08 0.44
C SER A 191 26.08 8.07 -1.02
N ALA A 192 26.06 6.92 -1.69
CA ALA A 192 26.51 6.77 -3.07
C ALA A 192 25.34 6.75 -4.08
N VAL A 193 24.10 6.97 -3.64
CA VAL A 193 22.89 7.07 -4.45
C VAL A 193 22.42 8.52 -4.51
N HIS A 194 22.04 8.97 -5.71
CA HIS A 194 21.26 10.19 -5.88
C HIS A 194 19.82 9.83 -6.21
N PRO A 195 18.89 9.91 -5.23
CA PRO A 195 17.50 9.62 -5.49
C PRO A 195 16.80 10.81 -6.15
N VAL A 196 15.87 10.51 -7.04
CA VAL A 196 14.94 11.50 -7.63
C VAL A 196 13.54 10.93 -7.56
N ASN A 197 12.58 11.71 -7.08
CA ASN A 197 11.17 11.36 -7.14
C ASN A 197 10.50 12.15 -8.26
N LEU A 198 9.99 11.48 -9.28
CA LEU A 198 9.37 12.10 -10.44
C LEU A 198 7.84 12.04 -10.37
N TYR A 199 7.21 13.11 -10.83
CA TYR A 199 5.77 13.20 -11.01
C TYR A 199 5.45 13.82 -12.37
N GLY A 200 4.65 13.12 -13.13
CA GLY A 200 3.89 13.67 -14.23
C GLY A 200 2.81 12.70 -14.70
N PRO A 201 1.63 13.21 -15.10
CA PRO A 201 0.72 12.44 -15.92
C PRO A 201 1.20 12.37 -17.38
N THR A 202 0.75 11.36 -18.13
CA THR A 202 1.10 11.20 -19.55
C THR A 202 0.75 12.42 -20.41
N GLU A 203 -0.30 13.15 -20.04
CA GLU A 203 -0.71 14.38 -20.71
C GLU A 203 0.28 15.55 -20.58
N THR A 204 1.28 15.41 -19.70
CA THR A 204 2.37 16.37 -19.51
C THR A 204 3.73 15.78 -19.89
N THR A 205 3.75 14.77 -20.76
CA THR A 205 4.98 14.18 -21.32
C THR A 205 5.93 13.65 -20.25
N VAL A 206 5.60 12.48 -19.69
CA VAL A 206 6.36 11.77 -18.65
C VAL A 206 6.38 12.53 -17.32
N ASP A 207 7.12 13.65 -17.23
CA ASP A 207 7.37 14.37 -15.99
C ASP A 207 7.07 15.86 -16.09
N ALA A 208 6.39 16.38 -15.07
CA ALA A 208 6.09 17.80 -14.91
C ALA A 208 6.73 18.41 -13.66
N TYR A 209 7.01 17.60 -12.65
CA TYR A 209 7.52 18.02 -11.35
C TYR A 209 8.40 16.93 -10.76
N TYR A 210 9.39 17.30 -9.98
CA TYR A 210 10.25 16.33 -9.32
C TYR A 210 10.74 16.82 -7.97
N TRP A 211 11.19 15.88 -7.15
CA TRP A 211 11.83 16.11 -5.88
C TRP A 211 13.22 15.47 -5.84
N VAL A 212 14.16 16.15 -5.18
CA VAL A 212 15.51 15.67 -4.88
C VAL A 212 15.76 15.77 -3.38
N PRO A 213 16.81 15.13 -2.84
CA PRO A 213 17.22 15.35 -1.45
C PRO A 213 17.35 16.85 -1.15
N GLY A 214 16.65 17.33 -0.13
CA GLY A 214 16.80 18.69 0.38
C GLY A 214 17.77 18.74 1.57
N GLU A 215 17.60 19.73 2.45
CA GLU A 215 18.45 19.89 3.65
C GLU A 215 18.37 18.68 4.60
N THR A 216 17.20 18.04 4.68
CA THR A 216 16.98 16.81 5.46
C THR A 216 16.22 15.79 4.62
N ALA A 217 16.41 14.50 4.92
CA ALA A 217 15.71 13.41 4.24
C ALA A 217 14.17 13.59 4.25
N SER A 218 13.62 14.06 5.37
CA SER A 218 12.20 14.34 5.56
C SER A 218 11.68 15.61 4.86
N ARG A 219 12.56 16.40 4.23
CA ARG A 219 12.24 17.65 3.53
C ARG A 219 12.84 17.65 2.12
N PRO A 220 12.27 16.87 1.18
CA PRO A 220 12.74 16.86 -0.19
C PRO A 220 12.47 18.18 -0.91
N ASP A 221 13.45 18.66 -1.66
CA ASP A 221 13.35 19.87 -2.46
C ASP A 221 12.61 19.58 -3.76
N GLY A 222 11.37 20.08 -3.86
CA GLY A 222 10.52 19.91 -5.04
C GLY A 222 10.58 21.09 -5.99
N ARG A 223 10.62 20.85 -7.31
CA ARG A 223 10.47 21.91 -8.33
C ARG A 223 9.86 21.38 -9.64
N PRO A 224 9.25 22.26 -10.46
CA PRO A 224 8.80 21.88 -11.80
C PRO A 224 9.98 21.49 -12.70
N VAL A 225 9.74 20.55 -13.61
CA VAL A 225 10.64 20.27 -14.74
C VAL A 225 10.82 21.55 -15.56
N ARG A 226 12.00 21.76 -16.15
CA ARG A 226 12.24 22.93 -17.02
C ARG A 226 11.21 23.02 -18.14
N GLY A 227 10.80 24.25 -18.43
CA GLY A 227 9.74 24.52 -19.39
C GLY A 227 8.33 24.19 -18.90
N SER A 228 8.19 23.60 -17.70
CA SER A 228 6.91 23.34 -17.03
C SER A 228 6.63 24.38 -15.95
N ARG A 229 5.35 24.62 -15.71
CA ARG A 229 4.82 25.45 -14.63
C ARG A 229 3.71 24.69 -13.94
N VAL A 230 3.58 24.91 -12.63
CA VAL A 230 2.53 24.26 -11.83
C VAL A 230 1.75 25.29 -11.03
N TYR A 231 0.42 25.17 -11.05
CA TYR A 231 -0.50 26.02 -10.31
C TYR A 231 -1.35 25.15 -9.37
N VAL A 232 -1.63 25.65 -8.18
CA VAL A 232 -2.56 25.03 -7.23
C VAL A 232 -3.77 25.93 -7.15
N LEU A 233 -4.89 25.50 -7.73
CA LEU A 233 -6.05 26.34 -8.00
C LEU A 233 -7.30 25.84 -7.27
N ASP A 234 -8.21 26.76 -6.94
CA ASP A 234 -9.57 26.43 -6.53
C ASP A 234 -10.48 26.10 -7.73
N SER A 235 -11.74 25.76 -7.45
CA SER A 235 -12.73 25.44 -8.48
C SER A 235 -13.11 26.62 -9.40
N SER A 236 -12.68 27.83 -9.07
CA SER A 236 -12.85 29.05 -9.87
C SER A 236 -11.57 29.45 -10.62
N LEU A 237 -10.58 28.55 -10.71
CA LEU A 237 -9.26 28.77 -11.32
C LEU A 237 -8.44 29.89 -10.66
N ARG A 238 -8.66 30.14 -9.37
CA ARG A 238 -7.87 31.12 -8.60
C ARG A 238 -6.78 30.42 -7.80
N PRO A 239 -5.55 30.97 -7.72
CA PRO A 239 -4.50 30.41 -6.87
C PRO A 239 -4.92 30.36 -5.40
N VAL A 240 -4.70 29.23 -4.75
CA VAL A 240 -4.93 29.08 -3.30
C VAL A 240 -3.68 29.48 -2.50
N PRO A 241 -3.82 30.00 -1.27
CA PRO A 241 -2.69 30.29 -0.40
C PRO A 241 -1.87 29.04 -0.04
N ALA A 242 -0.61 29.24 0.37
CA ALA A 242 0.20 28.15 0.94
C ALA A 242 -0.50 27.52 2.16
N GLY A 243 -0.42 26.19 2.28
CA GLY A 243 -1.12 25.42 3.30
C GLY A 243 -2.57 25.05 2.96
N VAL A 244 -3.17 25.67 1.93
CA VAL A 244 -4.53 25.34 1.47
C VAL A 244 -4.48 24.27 0.38
N THR A 245 -5.35 23.27 0.49
CA THR A 245 -5.53 22.25 -0.54
C THR A 245 -6.22 22.84 -1.77
N GLY A 246 -5.68 22.55 -2.95
CA GLY A 246 -6.31 22.86 -4.23
C GLY A 246 -6.00 21.79 -5.27
N GLU A 247 -6.55 21.96 -6.47
CA GLU A 247 -6.30 21.06 -7.59
C GLU A 247 -5.03 21.50 -8.35
N LEU A 248 -4.22 20.53 -8.77
CA LEU A 248 -2.99 20.76 -9.52
C LEU A 248 -3.28 20.98 -11.02
N TYR A 249 -2.72 22.05 -11.55
CA TYR A 249 -2.71 22.36 -12.98
C TYR A 249 -1.27 22.48 -13.46
N VAL A 250 -0.97 21.92 -14.62
CA VAL A 250 0.37 21.96 -15.25
C VAL A 250 0.28 22.77 -16.54
N ALA A 251 1.26 23.63 -16.82
CA ALA A 251 1.34 24.40 -18.05
C ALA A 251 2.77 24.40 -18.61
N GLY A 252 2.92 24.80 -19.87
CA GLY A 252 4.22 24.97 -20.53
C GLY A 252 4.51 23.93 -21.61
N ALA A 253 5.79 23.76 -21.93
CA ALA A 253 6.25 22.96 -23.07
C ALA A 253 6.01 21.46 -22.91
N CYS A 254 5.83 20.98 -21.67
CA CYS A 254 5.56 19.59 -21.37
C CYS A 254 4.17 19.10 -21.82
N LEU A 255 3.24 20.01 -22.13
CA LEU A 255 1.88 19.62 -22.49
C LEU A 255 1.82 18.82 -23.79
N ALA A 256 1.11 17.70 -23.75
CA ALA A 256 0.68 16.96 -24.93
C ALA A 256 -0.21 17.83 -25.84
N LEU A 257 -0.35 17.42 -27.10
CA LEU A 257 -1.23 18.09 -28.06
C LEU A 257 -2.71 17.95 -27.64
N GLY A 258 -3.06 16.80 -27.07
CA GLY A 258 -4.39 16.45 -26.60
C GLY A 258 -4.65 14.95 -26.75
N TYR A 259 -5.92 14.56 -26.80
CA TYR A 259 -6.35 13.19 -27.00
C TYR A 259 -6.74 12.93 -28.47
N LEU A 260 -6.18 11.89 -29.08
CA LEU A 260 -6.43 11.49 -30.46
C LEU A 260 -7.92 11.22 -30.70
N GLY A 261 -8.52 11.96 -31.63
CA GLY A 261 -9.93 11.80 -31.99
C GLY A 261 -10.94 12.20 -30.89
N ARG A 262 -10.50 12.90 -29.83
CA ARG A 262 -11.31 13.27 -28.67
C ARG A 262 -11.18 14.77 -28.33
N PRO A 263 -11.67 15.67 -29.21
CA PRO A 263 -11.58 17.12 -28.98
C PRO A 263 -12.43 17.58 -27.78
N ASP A 264 -13.53 16.89 -27.50
CA ASP A 264 -14.40 17.07 -26.34
C ASP A 264 -13.61 16.96 -25.02
N LEU A 265 -12.94 15.83 -24.84
CA LEU A 265 -12.15 15.55 -23.65
C LEU A 265 -10.89 16.41 -23.60
N SER A 266 -10.30 16.69 -24.77
CA SER A 266 -9.14 17.57 -24.86
C SER A 266 -9.48 18.97 -24.36
N ALA A 267 -10.63 19.53 -24.75
CA ALA A 267 -11.07 20.84 -24.28
C ALA A 267 -11.46 20.85 -22.80
N GLU A 268 -11.95 19.73 -22.25
CA GLU A 268 -12.26 19.60 -20.82
C GLU A 268 -11.00 19.61 -19.93
N ARG A 269 -9.90 18.98 -20.39
CA ARG A 269 -8.69 18.80 -19.58
C ARG A 269 -7.55 19.76 -19.92
N PHE A 270 -7.37 20.09 -21.20
CA PHE A 270 -6.37 21.06 -21.67
C PHE A 270 -7.03 22.43 -21.84
N VAL A 271 -7.34 23.06 -20.70
CA VAL A 271 -8.07 24.32 -20.63
C VAL A 271 -7.16 25.52 -20.96
N ALA A 272 -7.76 26.67 -21.25
CA ALA A 272 -7.02 27.92 -21.43
C ALA A 272 -6.31 28.30 -20.12
N ASP A 273 -5.05 28.75 -20.23
CA ASP A 273 -4.25 29.20 -19.09
C ASP A 273 -4.45 30.72 -18.87
N PRO A 274 -5.15 31.14 -17.79
CA PRO A 274 -5.39 32.56 -17.52
C PRO A 274 -4.11 33.29 -17.07
N PHE A 275 -3.04 32.56 -16.75
CA PHE A 275 -1.75 33.09 -16.31
C PHE A 275 -0.75 33.22 -17.46
N GLY A 276 -1.04 32.71 -18.66
CA GLY A 276 -0.14 32.71 -19.80
C GLY A 276 0.42 34.09 -20.17
N ALA A 277 -0.41 35.12 -20.09
CA ALA A 277 0.02 36.50 -20.35
C ALA A 277 1.11 36.99 -19.38
N LEU A 278 1.11 36.52 -18.12
CA LEU A 278 2.16 36.84 -17.13
C LEU A 278 3.51 36.21 -17.50
N HIS A 279 3.50 35.22 -18.38
CA HIS A 279 4.68 34.48 -18.83
C HIS A 279 5.05 34.80 -20.29
N GLY A 280 4.42 35.81 -20.90
CA GLY A 280 4.69 36.18 -22.29
C GLY A 280 4.10 35.19 -23.31
N GLU A 281 3.17 34.32 -22.89
CA GLU A 281 2.54 33.29 -23.71
C GLU A 281 1.00 33.47 -23.72
N PRO A 282 0.47 34.60 -24.22
CA PRO A 282 -0.97 34.81 -24.27
C PRO A 282 -1.65 33.73 -25.15
N GLY A 283 -2.71 33.12 -24.63
CA GLY A 283 -3.39 32.02 -25.30
C GLY A 283 -2.76 30.64 -25.07
N SER A 284 -1.82 30.52 -24.12
CA SER A 284 -1.33 29.22 -23.64
C SER A 284 -2.45 28.37 -23.04
N ARG A 285 -2.13 27.10 -22.82
CA ARG A 285 -3.02 26.09 -22.20
C ARG A 285 -2.41 25.59 -20.91
N MET A 286 -3.25 25.05 -20.05
CA MET A 286 -2.88 24.28 -18.88
C MET A 286 -3.67 22.97 -18.84
N TYR A 287 -3.05 21.90 -18.36
CA TYR A 287 -3.66 20.60 -18.13
C TYR A 287 -4.16 20.49 -16.69
N ARG A 288 -5.44 20.17 -16.54
CA ARG A 288 -6.12 19.87 -15.27
C ARG A 288 -5.86 18.42 -14.89
N THR A 289 -5.05 18.17 -13.86
CA THR A 289 -4.57 16.81 -13.55
C THR A 289 -5.60 15.93 -12.82
N GLY A 290 -6.55 16.56 -12.10
CA GLY A 290 -7.43 15.88 -11.16
C GLY A 290 -6.75 15.52 -9.83
N ASP A 291 -5.50 15.93 -9.61
CA ASP A 291 -4.78 15.66 -8.37
C ASP A 291 -4.95 16.79 -7.35
N LEU A 292 -5.20 16.42 -6.10
CA LEU A 292 -5.28 17.33 -4.97
C LEU A 292 -3.91 17.47 -4.33
N VAL A 293 -3.43 18.69 -4.24
CA VAL A 293 -2.13 19.02 -3.65
C VAL A 293 -2.26 20.19 -2.69
N ARG A 294 -1.24 20.33 -1.85
CA ARG A 294 -1.05 21.49 -0.97
C ARG A 294 0.35 22.02 -1.17
N ARG A 295 0.48 23.34 -1.29
CA ARG A 295 1.80 23.99 -1.29
C ARG A 295 2.28 24.15 0.15
N ARG A 296 3.45 23.59 0.47
CA ARG A 296 4.09 23.73 1.78
C ARG A 296 4.69 25.13 1.96
N ALA A 297 5.11 25.45 3.19
CA ALA A 297 5.73 26.73 3.52
C ALA A 297 7.06 26.97 2.78
N ASP A 298 7.77 25.90 2.42
CA ASP A 298 8.98 25.89 1.59
C ASP A 298 8.70 25.98 0.08
N HIS A 299 7.45 26.25 -0.30
CA HIS A 299 6.95 26.31 -1.68
C HIS A 299 6.91 24.99 -2.45
N THR A 300 7.32 23.87 -1.86
CA THR A 300 7.20 22.54 -2.46
C THR A 300 5.76 22.04 -2.46
N LEU A 301 5.47 21.05 -3.31
CA LEU A 301 4.16 20.42 -3.36
C LEU A 301 4.09 19.18 -2.46
N GLU A 302 2.96 19.04 -1.77
CA GLU A 302 2.53 17.86 -1.06
C GLU A 302 1.33 17.24 -1.77
N PHE A 303 1.41 15.96 -2.10
CA PHE A 303 0.35 15.23 -2.76
C PHE A 303 -0.64 14.64 -1.75
N LEU A 304 -1.94 14.91 -1.92
CA LEU A 304 -2.99 14.52 -0.98
C LEU A 304 -3.94 13.45 -1.53
N GLY A 305 -3.97 13.24 -2.84
CA GLY A 305 -4.85 12.27 -3.49
C GLY A 305 -5.45 12.82 -4.78
N ARG A 306 -6.62 12.30 -5.16
CA ARG A 306 -7.33 12.68 -6.39
C ARG A 306 -8.71 13.25 -6.08
N SER A 307 -9.18 14.12 -6.97
CA SER A 307 -10.54 14.69 -6.94
C SER A 307 -11.55 13.85 -7.73
N ASP A 308 -11.08 12.91 -8.56
CA ASP A 308 -11.89 12.02 -9.39
C ASP A 308 -11.72 10.52 -9.01
N ASP A 309 -12.47 9.64 -9.68
CA ASP A 309 -12.50 8.20 -9.42
C ASP A 309 -11.28 7.43 -9.98
N GLN A 310 -10.28 8.12 -10.56
CA GLN A 310 -9.08 7.45 -11.03
C GLN A 310 -8.22 6.99 -9.84
N VAL A 311 -7.56 5.86 -10.01
CA VAL A 311 -6.75 5.27 -8.95
C VAL A 311 -5.36 4.92 -9.49
N LYS A 312 -4.35 5.07 -8.64
CA LYS A 312 -3.01 4.54 -8.89
C LYS A 312 -2.88 3.19 -8.19
N ILE A 313 -2.64 2.13 -8.95
CA ILE A 313 -2.44 0.77 -8.44
C ILE A 313 -1.22 0.18 -9.15
N ARG A 314 -0.16 -0.19 -8.41
CA ARG A 314 1.08 -0.78 -8.95
C ARG A 314 1.72 0.07 -10.06
N GLY A 315 1.77 1.38 -9.85
CA GLY A 315 2.26 2.36 -10.83
C GLY A 315 1.30 2.68 -11.99
N PHE A 316 0.19 1.95 -12.14
CA PHE A 316 -0.75 2.17 -13.22
C PHE A 316 -1.81 3.20 -12.85
N ARG A 317 -2.04 4.18 -13.74
CA ARG A 317 -3.17 5.10 -13.66
C ARG A 317 -4.39 4.43 -14.29
N ILE A 318 -5.31 4.00 -13.44
CA ILE A 318 -6.47 3.20 -13.83
C ILE A 318 -7.75 4.03 -13.67
N GLU A 319 -8.47 4.18 -14.76
CA GLU A 319 -9.82 4.73 -14.82
C GLU A 319 -10.84 3.62 -14.57
N LEU A 320 -11.51 3.66 -13.42
CA LEU A 320 -12.49 2.65 -13.05
C LEU A 320 -13.65 2.58 -14.06
N GLY A 321 -14.04 3.73 -14.61
CA GLY A 321 -15.02 3.85 -15.69
C GLY A 321 -14.66 3.06 -16.94
N GLU A 322 -13.38 2.78 -17.19
CA GLU A 322 -12.98 1.96 -18.33
C GLU A 322 -13.47 0.52 -18.19
N ILE A 323 -13.14 -0.04 -17.04
CA ILE A 323 -13.47 -1.41 -16.70
C ILE A 323 -14.99 -1.56 -16.63
N GLN A 324 -15.70 -0.56 -16.07
CA GLN A 324 -17.17 -0.49 -16.07
C GLN A 324 -17.74 -0.57 -17.49
N ALA A 325 -17.25 0.27 -18.39
CA ALA A 325 -17.77 0.34 -19.74
C ALA A 325 -17.48 -0.95 -20.54
N ARG A 326 -16.34 -1.59 -20.31
CA ARG A 326 -16.03 -2.92 -20.89
C ARG A 326 -16.92 -4.02 -20.36
N LEU A 327 -17.25 -4.01 -19.07
CA LEU A 327 -18.24 -4.91 -18.49
C LEU A 327 -19.60 -4.69 -19.14
N THR A 328 -20.07 -3.44 -19.27
CA THR A 328 -21.36 -3.13 -19.92
C THR A 328 -21.40 -3.38 -21.42
N ALA A 329 -20.24 -3.55 -22.08
CA ALA A 329 -20.18 -3.94 -23.49
C ALA A 329 -20.46 -5.44 -23.69
N HIS A 330 -20.44 -6.24 -22.62
CA HIS A 330 -20.85 -7.64 -22.68
C HIS A 330 -22.37 -7.73 -22.91
N PRO A 331 -22.87 -8.51 -23.91
CA PRO A 331 -24.29 -8.54 -24.28
C PRO A 331 -25.25 -8.90 -23.13
N GLN A 332 -24.75 -9.61 -22.12
CA GLN A 332 -25.52 -10.05 -20.97
C GLN A 332 -25.40 -9.12 -19.74
N VAL A 333 -24.78 -7.94 -19.85
CA VAL A 333 -24.62 -6.98 -18.74
C VAL A 333 -25.37 -5.68 -19.05
N ALA A 334 -26.30 -5.29 -18.18
CA ALA A 334 -27.10 -4.07 -18.29
C ALA A 334 -26.43 -2.83 -17.69
N ALA A 335 -25.67 -3.00 -16.59
CA ALA A 335 -24.98 -1.94 -15.89
C ALA A 335 -23.77 -2.49 -15.13
N ALA A 336 -22.75 -1.66 -14.86
CA ALA A 336 -21.60 -2.08 -14.07
C ALA A 336 -20.99 -0.94 -13.24
N ALA A 337 -20.43 -1.29 -12.08
CA ALA A 337 -19.66 -0.42 -11.20
C ALA A 337 -18.29 -1.04 -10.91
N VAL A 338 -17.24 -0.24 -10.84
CA VAL A 338 -15.90 -0.70 -10.46
C VAL A 338 -15.37 0.27 -9.42
N ILE A 339 -14.79 -0.27 -8.35
CA ILE A 339 -14.21 0.51 -7.25
C ILE A 339 -12.78 0.04 -7.01
N ALA A 340 -11.93 0.93 -6.50
CA ALA A 340 -10.70 0.51 -5.86
C ALA A 340 -10.87 0.54 -4.35
N ARG A 341 -10.48 -0.53 -3.68
CA ARG A 341 -10.53 -0.62 -2.23
C ARG A 341 -9.15 -0.92 -1.68
N ASP A 342 -8.76 -0.14 -0.68
CA ASP A 342 -7.59 -0.47 0.11
C ASP A 342 -7.95 -1.60 1.08
N THR A 343 -7.27 -2.73 0.96
CA THR A 343 -7.48 -3.88 1.83
C THR A 343 -6.52 -3.90 3.03
N GLY A 344 -5.83 -2.79 3.30
CA GLY A 344 -4.72 -2.72 4.27
C GLY A 344 -3.46 -3.45 3.80
N ARG A 345 -3.42 -3.84 2.52
CA ARG A 345 -2.40 -4.69 1.88
C ARG A 345 -2.04 -4.20 0.47
N GLY A 346 -2.42 -2.95 0.17
CA GLY A 346 -2.48 -2.37 -1.17
C GLY A 346 -3.91 -2.21 -1.68
N LYS A 347 -4.07 -1.37 -2.72
CA LYS A 347 -5.35 -1.13 -3.40
C LYS A 347 -5.68 -2.27 -4.37
N ARG A 348 -6.94 -2.72 -4.39
CA ARG A 348 -7.47 -3.74 -5.31
C ARG A 348 -8.68 -3.22 -6.08
N LEU A 349 -8.83 -3.66 -7.32
CA LEU A 349 -10.00 -3.40 -8.15
C LEU A 349 -11.08 -4.43 -7.88
N LEU A 350 -12.31 -3.98 -7.63
CA LEU A 350 -13.51 -4.79 -7.43
C LEU A 350 -14.57 -4.36 -8.44
N ALA A 351 -15.22 -5.30 -9.10
CA ALA A 351 -16.26 -5.03 -10.09
C ALA A 351 -17.63 -5.57 -9.66
N TYR A 352 -18.67 -4.88 -10.09
CA TYR A 352 -20.06 -5.20 -9.88
C TYR A 352 -20.79 -5.11 -11.21
N ALA A 353 -21.61 -6.09 -11.55
CA ALA A 353 -22.35 -6.13 -12.82
C ALA A 353 -23.82 -6.48 -12.60
N VAL A 354 -24.72 -5.83 -13.33
CA VAL A 354 -26.15 -6.12 -13.35
C VAL A 354 -26.48 -6.90 -14.61
N PRO A 355 -27.03 -8.13 -14.54
CA PRO A 355 -27.39 -8.90 -15.72
C PRO A 355 -28.44 -8.20 -16.60
N SER A 356 -28.34 -8.39 -17.92
CA SER A 356 -29.37 -7.95 -18.87
C SER A 356 -30.65 -8.74 -18.71
N LYS A 357 -31.80 -8.06 -18.72
CA LYS A 357 -33.14 -8.70 -18.67
C LYS A 357 -33.46 -9.53 -19.93
N ASP A 358 -32.74 -9.27 -21.02
CA ASP A 358 -32.90 -9.97 -22.30
C ASP A 358 -32.03 -11.23 -22.40
N ALA A 359 -31.15 -11.47 -21.42
CA ALA A 359 -30.34 -12.67 -21.35
C ALA A 359 -31.16 -13.85 -20.82
N ALA A 360 -31.16 -14.98 -21.54
CA ALA A 360 -31.86 -16.20 -21.12
C ALA A 360 -31.32 -16.76 -19.78
N THR A 361 -30.04 -16.51 -19.50
CA THR A 361 -29.34 -16.88 -18.26
C THR A 361 -28.34 -15.77 -17.90
N PRO A 362 -28.16 -15.39 -16.62
CA PRO A 362 -27.15 -14.41 -16.22
C PRO A 362 -25.72 -14.92 -16.51
N PRO A 363 -24.78 -14.02 -16.87
CA PRO A 363 -23.40 -14.38 -17.18
C PRO A 363 -22.67 -14.89 -15.93
N ALA A 364 -21.75 -15.85 -16.07
CA ALA A 364 -20.94 -16.26 -14.93
C ALA A 364 -19.89 -15.19 -14.58
N PRO A 365 -19.61 -14.89 -13.29
CA PRO A 365 -18.54 -13.96 -12.91
C PRO A 365 -17.17 -14.25 -13.54
N GLY A 366 -16.82 -15.53 -13.69
CA GLY A 366 -15.58 -15.97 -14.35
C GLY A 366 -15.53 -15.59 -15.83
N GLU A 367 -16.65 -15.77 -16.55
CA GLU A 367 -16.80 -15.39 -17.96
C GLU A 367 -16.66 -13.87 -18.15
N LEU A 368 -17.25 -13.06 -17.25
CA LEU A 368 -17.07 -11.61 -17.28
C LEU A 368 -15.62 -11.19 -17.02
N ARG A 369 -14.91 -11.90 -16.14
CA ARG A 369 -13.50 -11.65 -15.86
C ARG A 369 -12.60 -12.06 -17.02
N GLU A 370 -12.88 -13.18 -17.68
CA GLU A 370 -12.21 -13.62 -18.91
C GLU A 370 -12.45 -12.64 -20.07
N HIS A 371 -13.68 -12.15 -20.23
CA HIS A 371 -14.02 -11.10 -21.19
C HIS A 371 -13.21 -9.81 -20.95
N LEU A 372 -13.03 -9.41 -19.69
CA LEU A 372 -12.16 -8.29 -19.35
C LEU A 372 -10.69 -8.60 -19.66
N ALA A 373 -10.18 -9.77 -19.25
CA ALA A 373 -8.79 -10.15 -19.47
C ALA A 373 -8.43 -10.30 -20.96
N ALA A 374 -9.39 -10.61 -21.82
CA ALA A 374 -9.19 -10.67 -23.27
C ALA A 374 -9.01 -9.29 -23.92
N ALA A 375 -9.47 -8.21 -23.27
CA ALA A 375 -9.54 -6.87 -23.85
C ALA A 375 -8.80 -5.78 -23.05
N LEU A 376 -8.41 -6.07 -21.81
CA LEU A 376 -7.73 -5.16 -20.90
C LEU A 376 -6.40 -5.76 -20.41
N PRO A 377 -5.39 -4.93 -20.12
CA PRO A 377 -4.18 -5.37 -19.43
C PRO A 377 -4.49 -6.00 -18.07
N GLU A 378 -3.65 -6.95 -17.64
CA GLU A 378 -3.82 -7.73 -16.40
C GLU A 378 -4.07 -6.85 -15.16
N HIS A 379 -3.36 -5.72 -15.03
CA HIS A 379 -3.50 -4.81 -13.89
C HIS A 379 -4.85 -4.06 -13.84
N MET A 380 -5.60 -4.03 -14.95
CA MET A 380 -6.95 -3.46 -15.02
C MET A 380 -8.05 -4.52 -14.83
N VAL A 381 -7.70 -5.81 -14.79
CA VAL A 381 -8.66 -6.88 -14.54
C VAL A 381 -9.00 -6.90 -13.05
N PRO A 382 -10.27 -6.70 -12.66
CA PRO A 382 -10.70 -6.75 -11.26
C PRO A 382 -10.41 -8.10 -10.61
N ALA A 383 -10.07 -8.06 -9.32
CA ALA A 383 -9.85 -9.26 -8.53
C ALA A 383 -11.15 -10.10 -8.43
N THR A 384 -12.30 -9.43 -8.39
CA THR A 384 -13.63 -10.07 -8.34
C THR A 384 -14.63 -9.33 -9.23
N VAL A 385 -15.64 -10.07 -9.71
CA VAL A 385 -16.84 -9.52 -10.37
C VAL A 385 -18.05 -10.06 -9.60
N THR A 386 -18.88 -9.19 -9.03
CA THR A 386 -20.07 -9.57 -8.25
C THR A 386 -21.34 -9.19 -9.01
N LEU A 387 -22.28 -10.12 -9.16
CA LEU A 387 -23.56 -9.83 -9.82
C LEU A 387 -24.54 -9.19 -8.84
N LEU A 388 -25.23 -8.14 -9.28
CA LEU A 388 -26.25 -7.43 -8.51
C LEU A 388 -27.57 -7.36 -9.31
N ASP A 389 -28.70 -7.37 -8.61
CA ASP A 389 -30.00 -7.11 -9.24
C ASP A 389 -30.11 -5.67 -9.76
N ALA A 390 -29.47 -4.73 -9.05
CA ALA A 390 -29.35 -3.33 -9.43
C ALA A 390 -28.13 -2.69 -8.74
N LEU A 391 -27.55 -1.66 -9.37
CA LEU A 391 -26.53 -0.84 -8.72
C LEU A 391 -27.20 0.06 -7.65
N PRO A 392 -26.70 0.08 -6.41
CA PRO A 392 -27.28 0.90 -5.35
C PRO A 392 -27.04 2.38 -5.65
N ARG A 393 -28.06 3.21 -5.41
CA ARG A 393 -28.01 4.64 -5.67
C ARG A 393 -28.34 5.43 -4.41
N THR A 394 -27.65 6.54 -4.22
CA THR A 394 -27.92 7.56 -3.19
C THR A 394 -29.21 8.33 -3.51
N ALA A 395 -29.71 9.12 -2.56
CA ALA A 395 -30.85 10.03 -2.76
C ALA A 395 -30.64 11.05 -3.91
N ASN A 396 -29.40 11.26 -4.35
CA ASN A 396 -29.04 12.12 -5.48
C ASN A 396 -28.83 11.35 -6.79
N ASP A 397 -29.34 10.11 -6.87
CA ASP A 397 -29.24 9.21 -8.05
C ASP A 397 -27.81 8.84 -8.48
N LYS A 398 -26.80 9.11 -7.63
CA LYS A 398 -25.41 8.68 -7.80
C LYS A 398 -25.19 7.28 -7.22
N LEU A 399 -24.23 6.52 -7.76
CA LEU A 399 -23.80 5.24 -7.20
C LEU A 399 -23.47 5.39 -5.70
N ASP A 400 -24.10 4.58 -4.87
CA ASP A 400 -23.80 4.53 -3.45
C ASP A 400 -22.67 3.53 -3.20
N HIS A 401 -21.43 4.04 -3.21
CA HIS A 401 -20.23 3.23 -3.00
C HIS A 401 -20.21 2.52 -1.64
N ARG A 402 -20.95 3.01 -0.64
CA ARG A 402 -21.03 2.38 0.69
C ARG A 402 -22.06 1.26 0.73
N ALA A 403 -23.07 1.31 -0.13
CA ALA A 403 -24.10 0.30 -0.26
C ALA A 403 -23.74 -0.80 -1.27
N LEU A 404 -22.62 -0.66 -2.00
CA LEU A 404 -22.06 -1.75 -2.78
C LEU A 404 -21.64 -2.87 -1.82
N PRO A 405 -22.09 -4.11 -2.06
CA PRO A 405 -21.72 -5.22 -1.18
C PRO A 405 -20.21 -5.40 -1.22
N ASP A 406 -19.60 -5.66 -0.07
CA ASP A 406 -18.25 -6.19 -0.06
C ASP A 406 -18.27 -7.49 -0.88
N PRO A 407 -17.30 -7.71 -1.78
CA PRO A 407 -17.29 -8.94 -2.57
C PRO A 407 -17.38 -10.10 -1.58
N GLU A 408 -18.28 -11.04 -1.83
CA GLU A 408 -18.27 -12.29 -1.08
C GLU A 408 -16.83 -12.83 -1.14
N PRO A 409 -16.26 -13.28 0.00
CA PRO A 409 -15.01 -14.00 -0.06
C PRO A 409 -15.19 -15.12 -1.07
N LEU A 410 -14.39 -15.12 -2.15
CA LEU A 410 -14.46 -16.03 -3.30
C LEU A 410 -14.96 -17.43 -2.89
N SER A 411 -16.27 -17.68 -3.04
CA SER A 411 -16.77 -19.04 -3.21
C SER A 411 -16.49 -19.41 -4.66
N PRO A 412 -15.75 -20.49 -4.94
CA PRO A 412 -15.34 -20.82 -6.29
C PRO A 412 -16.54 -21.19 -7.14
N ALA A 413 -16.72 -20.48 -8.25
CA ALA A 413 -17.61 -20.90 -9.33
C ALA A 413 -17.20 -22.31 -9.78
N ALA A 414 -18.18 -23.20 -9.90
CA ALA A 414 -18.05 -24.53 -10.46
C ALA A 414 -17.59 -24.43 -11.94
N GLY A 415 -16.28 -24.56 -12.15
CA GLY A 415 -15.65 -24.62 -13.46
C GLY A 415 -14.74 -25.83 -13.53
N ALA A 416 -15.22 -26.87 -14.22
CA ALA A 416 -14.50 -28.05 -14.68
C ALA A 416 -13.64 -28.79 -13.63
N GLU A 417 -14.25 -29.80 -12.99
CA GLU A 417 -13.53 -30.97 -12.49
C GLU A 417 -12.80 -31.66 -13.66
N THR A 418 -11.56 -31.25 -13.94
CA THR A 418 -10.60 -32.20 -14.49
C THR A 418 -10.11 -33.04 -13.32
N ALA A 419 -10.65 -34.26 -13.25
CA ALA A 419 -10.29 -35.31 -12.32
C ALA A 419 -8.77 -35.53 -12.26
N GLY A 420 -8.11 -34.85 -11.32
CA GLY A 420 -6.89 -35.32 -10.68
C GLY A 420 -7.28 -35.84 -9.30
N GLU A 421 -6.98 -37.11 -9.02
CA GLU A 421 -7.34 -37.82 -7.78
C GLU A 421 -7.29 -36.92 -6.53
N SER A 422 -8.43 -36.80 -5.84
CA SER A 422 -8.54 -36.04 -4.57
C SER A 422 -7.49 -36.53 -3.57
N ASN A 423 -6.46 -35.71 -3.37
CA ASN A 423 -5.40 -35.97 -2.39
C ASN A 423 -5.82 -35.36 -1.03
N PRO A 424 -5.85 -36.15 0.07
CA PRO A 424 -6.22 -35.67 1.40
C PRO A 424 -5.42 -34.45 1.87
N HIS A 425 -4.14 -34.34 1.50
CA HIS A 425 -3.30 -33.19 1.86
C HIS A 425 -3.72 -31.93 1.10
N THR A 426 -4.18 -32.08 -0.14
CA THR A 426 -4.67 -30.94 -0.95
C THR A 426 -5.94 -30.38 -0.31
N GLU A 427 -6.87 -31.22 0.08
CA GLU A 427 -8.10 -30.79 0.77
C GLU A 427 -7.83 -30.07 2.09
N ILE A 428 -6.88 -30.57 2.89
CA ILE A 428 -6.47 -29.92 4.13
C ILE A 428 -5.80 -28.57 3.85
N VAL A 429 -4.86 -28.48 2.89
CA VAL A 429 -4.22 -27.19 2.55
C VAL A 429 -5.25 -26.20 2.00
N ARG A 430 -6.23 -26.65 1.21
CA ARG A 430 -7.35 -25.81 0.77
C ARG A 430 -8.13 -25.27 1.97
N GLY A 431 -8.38 -26.10 3.00
CA GLY A 431 -8.97 -25.64 4.26
C GLY A 431 -8.13 -24.58 4.97
N LEU A 432 -6.81 -24.76 5.04
CA LEU A 432 -5.91 -23.78 5.66
C LEU A 432 -5.81 -22.47 4.87
N TYR A 433 -5.91 -22.54 3.53
CA TYR A 433 -6.07 -21.36 2.69
C TYR A 433 -7.34 -20.60 3.08
N ALA A 434 -8.45 -21.33 3.20
CA ALA A 434 -9.73 -20.76 3.56
C ALA A 434 -9.62 -19.96 4.88
N ASP A 435 -9.06 -20.62 5.89
CA ASP A 435 -8.88 -20.06 7.22
C ASP A 435 -7.96 -18.83 7.26
N VAL A 436 -6.87 -18.84 6.50
CA VAL A 436 -5.85 -17.79 6.56
C VAL A 436 -6.25 -16.58 5.72
N LEU A 437 -6.84 -16.83 4.56
CA LEU A 437 -7.37 -15.80 3.68
C LEU A 437 -8.71 -15.24 4.21
N GLY A 438 -9.35 -15.95 5.15
CA GLY A 438 -10.64 -15.57 5.72
C GLY A 438 -11.79 -15.76 4.74
N ILE A 439 -11.69 -16.77 3.88
CA ILE A 439 -12.71 -17.10 2.88
C ILE A 439 -13.57 -18.28 3.35
N ALA A 440 -14.88 -18.23 3.08
CA ALA A 440 -15.89 -19.10 3.70
C ALA A 440 -15.79 -20.57 3.26
N GLU A 441 -15.28 -20.82 2.05
CA GLU A 441 -15.10 -22.15 1.49
C GLU A 441 -13.65 -22.39 1.05
N PRO A 442 -13.15 -23.64 1.14
CA PRO A 442 -11.83 -24.00 0.61
C PRO A 442 -11.69 -23.67 -0.89
N PRO A 443 -10.71 -22.85 -1.32
CA PRO A 443 -10.58 -22.41 -2.71
C PRO A 443 -10.18 -23.58 -3.60
N ALA A 444 -10.32 -23.46 -4.92
CA ALA A 444 -9.92 -24.53 -5.85
C ALA A 444 -8.45 -24.94 -5.68
N ALA A 445 -8.11 -26.19 -6.01
CA ALA A 445 -6.77 -26.73 -5.80
C ALA A 445 -5.65 -25.94 -6.52
N GLU A 446 -5.99 -25.29 -7.63
CA GLU A 446 -5.08 -24.46 -8.43
C GLU A 446 -5.26 -22.95 -8.22
N ALA A 447 -6.05 -22.53 -7.24
CA ALA A 447 -6.26 -21.12 -6.97
C ALA A 447 -5.01 -20.49 -6.35
N GLY A 448 -4.45 -19.48 -7.02
CA GLY A 448 -3.23 -18.80 -6.59
C GLY A 448 -3.44 -17.99 -5.30
N PHE A 449 -2.52 -18.15 -4.36
CA PHE A 449 -2.58 -17.51 -3.04
C PHE A 449 -2.71 -15.99 -3.13
N LEU A 450 -2.01 -15.36 -4.08
CA LEU A 450 -2.01 -13.90 -4.28
C LEU A 450 -3.32 -13.43 -4.93
N ASP A 451 -3.84 -14.20 -5.88
CA ASP A 451 -5.11 -13.94 -6.57
C ASP A 451 -6.27 -13.89 -5.57
N LEU A 452 -6.20 -14.74 -4.54
CA LEU A 452 -7.21 -14.85 -3.49
C LEU A 452 -7.12 -13.80 -2.38
N GLY A 453 -6.13 -12.90 -2.38
CA GLY A 453 -5.97 -11.98 -1.24
C GLY A 453 -4.66 -12.06 -0.47
N GLY A 454 -3.83 -13.06 -0.78
CA GLY A 454 -2.58 -13.34 -0.11
C GLY A 454 -1.55 -12.23 -0.27
N HIS A 455 -0.75 -12.03 0.78
CA HIS A 455 0.40 -11.13 0.84
C HIS A 455 1.33 -11.65 1.96
N SER A 456 2.49 -11.03 2.17
CA SER A 456 3.54 -11.59 3.03
C SER A 456 3.10 -11.91 4.47
N LEU A 457 2.25 -11.09 5.11
CA LEU A 457 1.76 -11.41 6.46
C LEU A 457 0.82 -12.63 6.46
N LEU A 458 -0.05 -12.75 5.45
CA LEU A 458 -0.87 -13.95 5.30
C LEU A 458 -0.05 -15.16 4.88
N ALA A 459 0.96 -14.99 4.05
CA ALA A 459 1.87 -16.08 3.69
C ALA A 459 2.58 -16.61 4.94
N ALA A 460 2.99 -15.72 5.86
CA ALA A 460 3.55 -16.11 7.15
C ALA A 460 2.55 -16.87 8.03
N ARG A 461 1.27 -16.44 8.06
CA ARG A 461 0.19 -17.14 8.77
C ARG A 461 -0.16 -18.48 8.14
N LEU A 462 -0.18 -18.56 6.82
CA LEU A 462 -0.43 -19.78 6.07
C LEU A 462 0.70 -20.77 6.29
N ALA A 463 1.95 -20.32 6.20
CA ALA A 463 3.10 -21.11 6.58
C ALA A 463 2.96 -21.61 8.02
N ALA A 464 2.58 -20.75 8.97
CA ALA A 464 2.35 -21.15 10.36
C ALA A 464 1.28 -22.23 10.50
N ARG A 465 0.13 -22.08 9.84
CA ARG A 465 -0.99 -23.03 9.85
C ARG A 465 -0.67 -24.35 9.15
N VAL A 466 0.12 -24.30 8.08
CA VAL A 466 0.62 -25.51 7.40
C VAL A 466 1.61 -26.25 8.29
N ARG A 467 2.52 -25.54 8.97
CA ARG A 467 3.38 -26.14 10.01
C ARG A 467 2.53 -26.76 11.11
N GLU A 468 1.52 -26.02 11.56
CA GLU A 468 0.58 -26.39 12.62
C GLU A 468 -0.11 -27.72 12.35
N HIS A 469 -0.72 -27.83 11.16
CA HIS A 469 -1.63 -28.90 10.83
C HIS A 469 -0.90 -30.17 10.37
N PHE A 470 0.18 -30.02 9.61
CA PHE A 470 0.90 -31.14 9.02
C PHE A 470 2.19 -31.50 9.75
N ALA A 471 2.53 -30.73 10.77
CA ALA A 471 3.68 -30.95 11.61
C ALA A 471 5.04 -30.79 10.89
N VAL A 472 5.07 -30.13 9.72
CA VAL A 472 6.25 -30.00 8.86
C VAL A 472 6.89 -28.62 8.95
N PRO A 473 8.22 -28.46 8.78
CA PRO A 473 8.82 -27.15 8.61
C PRO A 473 8.35 -26.53 7.29
N PHE A 474 7.76 -25.35 7.37
CA PHE A 474 7.18 -24.64 6.24
C PHE A 474 7.46 -23.15 6.38
N SER A 475 8.19 -22.57 5.42
CA SER A 475 8.59 -21.17 5.43
C SER A 475 7.60 -20.30 4.66
N ILE A 476 7.70 -18.98 4.84
CA ILE A 476 6.97 -18.02 4.01
C ILE A 476 7.38 -18.13 2.52
N ALA A 477 8.65 -18.40 2.25
CA ALA A 477 9.19 -18.53 0.89
C ALA A 477 8.59 -19.73 0.14
N ASP A 478 8.30 -20.82 0.86
CA ASP A 478 7.62 -21.99 0.29
C ASP A 478 6.21 -21.66 -0.21
N VAL A 479 5.48 -20.78 0.50
CA VAL A 479 4.14 -20.33 0.12
C VAL A 479 4.15 -19.53 -1.18
N PHE A 480 5.16 -18.70 -1.38
CA PHE A 480 5.30 -17.91 -2.61
C PHE A 480 5.76 -18.76 -3.80
N ARG A 481 6.70 -19.68 -3.57
CA ARG A 481 7.24 -20.56 -4.63
C ARG A 481 6.22 -21.58 -5.13
N HIS A 482 5.31 -22.00 -4.26
CA HIS A 482 4.28 -22.98 -4.56
C HIS A 482 2.93 -22.36 -4.23
N SER A 483 2.47 -21.41 -5.05
CA SER A 483 1.36 -20.52 -4.69
C SER A 483 -0.04 -21.14 -4.76
N THR A 484 -0.20 -22.42 -5.09
CA THR A 484 -1.51 -23.10 -5.14
C THR A 484 -1.64 -24.16 -4.05
N PRO A 485 -2.86 -24.46 -3.55
CA PRO A 485 -3.09 -25.52 -2.59
C PRO A 485 -2.54 -26.90 -3.01
N ALA A 486 -2.66 -27.25 -4.30
CA ALA A 486 -2.11 -28.49 -4.85
C ALA A 486 -0.57 -28.52 -4.78
N ALA A 487 0.08 -27.42 -5.16
CA ALA A 487 1.54 -27.30 -5.14
C ALA A 487 2.10 -27.34 -3.71
N LEU A 488 1.43 -26.72 -2.74
CA LEU A 488 1.82 -26.78 -1.33
C LEU A 488 1.59 -28.14 -0.70
N ALA A 489 0.46 -28.79 -1.01
CA ALA A 489 0.20 -30.15 -0.54
C ALA A 489 1.25 -31.13 -1.03
N ALA A 490 1.78 -30.94 -2.24
CA ALA A 490 2.90 -31.71 -2.75
C ALA A 490 4.18 -31.50 -1.92
N GLN A 491 4.46 -30.27 -1.46
CA GLN A 491 5.59 -29.95 -0.58
C GLN A 491 5.41 -30.41 0.87
N VAL A 492 4.18 -30.36 1.36
CA VAL A 492 3.85 -30.93 2.67
C VAL A 492 4.13 -32.43 2.64
N ARG A 493 3.67 -33.13 1.60
CA ARG A 493 3.90 -34.58 1.46
C ARG A 493 5.38 -34.96 1.40
N THR A 494 6.23 -34.15 0.77
CA THR A 494 7.68 -34.40 0.77
C THR A 494 8.30 -34.18 2.16
N ARG A 495 7.65 -33.42 3.04
CA ARG A 495 8.16 -33.02 4.37
C ARG A 495 7.49 -33.71 5.55
N SER A 496 6.30 -34.30 5.38
CA SER A 496 5.49 -35.00 6.41
C SER A 496 6.13 -36.27 6.97
N GLY A 497 7.38 -36.56 6.62
CA GLY A 497 8.23 -37.53 7.31
C GLY A 497 8.91 -36.99 8.59
N ALA A 498 8.74 -35.70 8.93
CA ALA A 498 9.35 -35.06 10.11
C ALA A 498 8.32 -34.18 10.86
N GLY A 499 7.90 -34.55 12.08
CA GLY A 499 6.74 -33.97 12.80
C GLY A 499 7.04 -32.96 13.94
N THR A 500 6.19 -31.92 14.11
CA THR A 500 6.06 -30.99 15.29
C THR A 500 4.60 -30.44 15.48
N ALA A 501 4.05 -30.31 16.71
CA ALA A 501 2.59 -30.12 17.00
C ALA A 501 2.11 -28.68 17.35
N SER A 502 0.77 -28.44 17.44
CA SER A 502 0.13 -27.14 17.76
C SER A 502 -0.84 -27.10 18.97
N VAL A 503 -1.03 -25.90 19.57
CA VAL A 503 -1.94 -25.58 20.70
C VAL A 503 -3.06 -24.58 20.31
N PRO A 504 -4.37 -24.90 20.49
CA PRO A 504 -5.51 -24.03 20.15
C PRO A 504 -5.79 -22.89 21.17
N LEU A 505 -6.65 -21.92 20.82
CA LEU A 505 -7.15 -20.86 21.72
C LEU A 505 -8.41 -21.33 22.44
N SER A 506 -8.36 -21.40 23.77
CA SER A 506 -9.47 -21.90 24.60
C SER A 506 -9.78 -20.94 25.76
N PRO A 507 -11.06 -20.73 26.11
CA PRO A 507 -11.43 -19.93 27.28
C PRO A 507 -10.85 -20.48 28.58
N VAL A 508 -10.25 -19.62 29.41
CA VAL A 508 -9.74 -19.98 30.74
C VAL A 508 -10.66 -19.52 31.88
N PRO A 509 -10.74 -20.20 33.03
CA PRO A 509 -11.50 -19.70 34.17
C PRO A 509 -10.96 -18.35 34.65
N ARG A 510 -11.83 -17.35 34.91
CA ARG A 510 -11.46 -16.02 35.45
C ARG A 510 -11.26 -16.07 36.97
N THR A 511 -10.68 -17.16 37.47
CA THR A 511 -10.51 -17.45 38.89
C THR A 511 -9.03 -17.58 39.21
N GLY A 512 -8.54 -16.82 40.18
CA GLY A 512 -7.12 -16.83 40.57
C GLY A 512 -6.25 -15.90 39.71
N PRO A 513 -4.93 -15.90 39.95
CA PRO A 513 -4.01 -15.01 39.24
C PRO A 513 -3.86 -15.43 37.77
N LEU A 514 -4.30 -14.57 36.86
CA LEU A 514 -4.23 -14.82 35.42
C LEU A 514 -2.91 -14.29 34.85
N PRO A 515 -2.22 -15.03 33.95
CA PRO A 515 -0.90 -14.63 33.47
C PRO A 515 -0.98 -13.41 32.57
N LEU A 516 0.03 -12.54 32.63
CA LEU A 516 0.26 -11.51 31.61
C LEU A 516 0.92 -12.15 30.37
N SER A 517 0.54 -11.66 29.19
CA SER A 517 1.33 -11.93 27.97
C SER A 517 2.73 -11.32 28.07
N PRO A 518 3.75 -11.82 27.33
CA PRO A 518 5.09 -11.22 27.35
C PRO A 518 5.11 -9.72 27.03
N ALA A 519 4.21 -9.25 26.13
CA ALA A 519 4.06 -7.83 25.83
C ALA A 519 3.53 -7.02 27.01
N GLN A 520 2.52 -7.53 27.72
CA GLN A 520 2.02 -6.90 28.95
C GLN A 520 3.04 -6.93 30.08
N GLN A 521 3.82 -8.01 30.22
CA GLN A 521 4.88 -8.12 31.23
C GLN A 521 5.94 -7.03 31.04
N ARG A 522 6.36 -6.77 29.78
CA ARG A 522 7.27 -5.66 29.46
C ARG A 522 6.70 -4.31 29.91
N LEU A 523 5.45 -4.02 29.56
CA LEU A 523 4.82 -2.73 29.91
C LEU A 523 4.61 -2.57 31.41
N TRP A 524 4.22 -3.64 32.10
CA TRP A 524 4.12 -3.65 33.56
C TRP A 524 5.48 -3.42 34.23
N PHE A 525 6.54 -4.08 33.73
CA PHE A 525 7.90 -3.87 34.22
C PHE A 525 8.35 -2.42 34.04
N LEU A 526 8.16 -1.83 32.87
CA LEU A 526 8.49 -0.43 32.61
C LEU A 526 7.69 0.52 33.51
N HIS A 527 6.40 0.25 33.71
CA HIS A 527 5.55 1.00 34.62
C HIS A 527 6.02 0.94 36.07
N ARG A 528 6.51 -0.22 36.54
CA ARG A 528 7.11 -0.38 37.88
C ARG A 528 8.46 0.33 38.00
N LEU A 529 9.25 0.32 36.94
CA LEU A 529 10.58 0.95 36.90
C LEU A 529 10.49 2.48 36.89
N GLU A 530 9.58 3.03 36.08
CA GLU A 530 9.41 4.48 35.87
C GLU A 530 8.40 5.12 36.83
N GLY A 531 7.48 4.32 37.38
CA GLY A 531 6.26 4.81 38.02
C GLY A 531 5.17 5.20 37.00
N PRO A 532 3.99 5.66 37.47
CA PRO A 532 2.94 6.15 36.59
C PRO A 532 3.42 7.28 35.67
N SER A 533 3.44 7.01 34.37
CA SER A 533 3.90 7.93 33.33
C SER A 533 2.96 7.90 32.11
N PRO A 534 2.88 8.99 31.33
CA PRO A 534 2.06 9.03 30.13
C PRO A 534 2.77 8.46 28.89
N THR A 535 3.99 7.92 29.05
CA THR A 535 4.87 7.45 27.95
C THR A 535 4.17 6.45 27.03
N TYR A 536 3.32 5.60 27.60
CA TYR A 536 2.60 4.55 26.89
C TYR A 536 1.08 4.81 26.83
N ASN A 537 0.67 6.07 26.85
CA ASN A 537 -0.72 6.43 26.58
C ASN A 537 -1.01 6.40 25.07
N ILE A 538 -2.22 5.97 24.72
CA ILE A 538 -2.79 5.98 23.38
C ILE A 538 -4.01 6.93 23.40
N PRO A 539 -3.83 8.20 23.01
CA PRO A 539 -4.94 9.15 22.91
C PRO A 539 -5.72 8.94 21.60
N LEU A 540 -7.00 8.59 21.71
CA LEU A 540 -7.93 8.57 20.59
C LEU A 540 -8.84 9.80 20.68
N VAL A 541 -8.62 10.75 19.76
CA VAL A 541 -9.33 12.04 19.74
C VAL A 541 -10.33 12.06 18.59
N LEU A 542 -11.60 12.20 18.90
CA LEU A 542 -12.72 12.19 17.97
C LEU A 542 -13.39 13.57 17.95
N SER A 543 -13.44 14.22 16.79
CA SER A 543 -14.23 15.44 16.59
C SER A 543 -15.66 15.06 16.21
N VAL A 544 -16.63 15.52 17.00
CA VAL A 544 -18.06 15.30 16.77
C VAL A 544 -18.69 16.63 16.36
N ASN A 545 -19.31 16.63 15.18
CA ASN A 545 -20.05 17.79 14.66
C ASN A 545 -21.55 17.48 14.67
N GLY A 546 -22.35 18.40 15.20
CA GLY A 546 -23.77 18.24 15.46
C GLY A 546 -24.09 17.92 16.92
N PRO A 547 -25.39 17.71 17.23
CA PRO A 547 -25.85 17.49 18.59
C PRO A 547 -25.32 16.17 19.16
N LEU A 548 -24.87 16.20 20.41
CA LEU A 548 -24.37 15.04 21.15
C LEU A 548 -25.21 14.81 22.41
N ASP A 549 -25.85 13.64 22.49
CA ASP A 549 -26.47 13.14 23.72
C ASP A 549 -25.41 12.55 24.65
N ARG A 550 -25.22 13.18 25.81
CA ARG A 550 -24.19 12.81 26.80
C ARG A 550 -24.55 11.56 27.60
N ASP A 551 -25.84 11.38 27.90
CA ASP A 551 -26.31 10.24 28.69
C ASP A 551 -26.22 8.96 27.85
N ALA A 552 -26.59 9.04 26.57
CA ALA A 552 -26.41 7.93 25.62
C ALA A 552 -24.92 7.58 25.45
N LEU A 553 -24.02 8.57 25.45
CA LEU A 553 -22.58 8.35 25.34
C LEU A 553 -22.01 7.68 26.60
N GLN A 554 -22.43 8.15 27.78
CA GLN A 554 -22.06 7.54 29.05
C GLN A 554 -22.49 6.06 29.12
N LEU A 555 -23.72 5.75 28.69
CA LEU A 555 -24.20 4.36 28.64
C LEU A 555 -23.43 3.51 27.61
N ALA A 556 -23.08 4.09 26.45
CA ALA A 556 -22.31 3.40 25.43
C ALA A 556 -20.89 3.05 25.90
N LEU A 557 -20.26 3.90 26.71
CA LEU A 557 -18.98 3.62 27.33
C LEU A 557 -19.05 2.46 28.33
N HIS A 558 -20.14 2.35 29.10
CA HIS A 558 -20.36 1.18 29.96
C HIS A 558 -20.43 -0.12 29.16
N ASP A 559 -21.20 -0.13 28.05
CA ASP A 559 -21.33 -1.32 27.19
C ASP A 559 -19.99 -1.74 26.57
N LEU A 560 -19.15 -0.76 26.21
CA LEU A 560 -17.83 -0.99 25.64
C LEU A 560 -16.89 -1.68 26.64
N VAL A 561 -16.88 -1.22 27.89
CA VAL A 561 -16.03 -1.78 28.95
C VAL A 561 -16.53 -3.15 29.41
N ASP A 562 -17.84 -3.38 29.42
CA ASP A 562 -18.40 -4.71 29.73
C ASP A 562 -18.01 -5.76 28.66
N ARG A 563 -17.98 -5.34 27.38
CA ARG A 563 -17.61 -6.20 26.23
C ARG A 563 -16.14 -6.59 26.20
N HIS A 564 -15.24 -5.64 26.44
CA HIS A 564 -13.79 -5.82 26.27
C HIS A 564 -13.10 -5.94 27.63
N GLU A 565 -12.72 -7.17 28.02
CA GLU A 565 -12.18 -7.44 29.37
C GLU A 565 -10.95 -6.58 29.70
N THR A 566 -10.11 -6.27 28.70
CA THR A 566 -8.89 -5.47 28.86
C THR A 566 -9.16 -4.06 29.38
N LEU A 567 -10.33 -3.47 29.07
CA LEU A 567 -10.70 -2.13 29.52
C LEU A 567 -11.15 -2.08 30.99
N ARG A 568 -11.43 -3.24 31.59
CA ARG A 568 -11.76 -3.42 33.02
C ARG A 568 -10.76 -4.31 33.75
N THR A 569 -9.55 -4.42 33.22
CA THR A 569 -8.46 -5.20 33.82
C THR A 569 -7.51 -4.27 34.55
N VAL A 570 -7.16 -4.63 35.78
CA VAL A 570 -6.06 -4.03 36.56
C VAL A 570 -4.93 -5.06 36.74
N TYR A 571 -3.73 -4.58 37.06
CA TYR A 571 -2.49 -5.36 37.08
C TYR A 571 -1.75 -5.22 38.42
N PRO A 572 -2.37 -5.63 39.54
CA PRO A 572 -1.74 -5.53 40.85
C PRO A 572 -0.55 -6.50 40.96
N PRO A 573 0.45 -6.17 41.79
CA PRO A 573 1.43 -7.17 42.22
C PRO A 573 0.73 -8.26 43.03
N THR A 574 1.30 -9.47 43.06
CA THR A 574 0.72 -10.57 43.83
C THR A 574 0.96 -10.35 45.33
N ASP A 575 -0.12 -10.30 46.13
CA ASP A 575 -0.04 -10.19 47.59
C ASP A 575 0.02 -11.60 48.23
N ASN A 576 1.17 -11.98 48.78
CA ASN A 576 1.37 -13.26 49.48
C ASN A 576 0.77 -13.29 50.91
N ALA A 577 -0.43 -12.72 51.11
CA ALA A 577 -1.09 -12.69 52.42
C ALA A 577 -1.78 -14.02 52.79
N SER A 578 -2.06 -14.89 51.82
CA SER A 578 -2.58 -16.25 52.05
C SER A 578 -1.50 -17.28 51.79
N GLY A 579 -0.56 -17.40 52.73
CA GLY A 579 0.50 -18.40 52.67
C GLY A 579 -0.05 -19.81 52.52
N ASN A 580 0.23 -20.45 51.38
CA ASN A 580 0.31 -21.89 51.17
C ASN A 580 0.70 -22.18 49.69
N GLY A 581 1.95 -21.89 49.34
CA GLY A 581 2.58 -22.28 48.07
C GLY A 581 4.11 -22.11 48.18
N PRO A 582 4.94 -23.00 47.60
CA PRO A 582 6.37 -22.96 47.80
C PRO A 582 7.02 -21.84 46.97
N GLY A 583 7.40 -20.77 47.65
CA GLY A 583 8.05 -19.58 47.09
C GLY A 583 8.19 -18.49 48.16
N ALA A 584 8.91 -18.78 49.23
CA ALA A 584 9.18 -17.85 50.32
C ALA A 584 10.38 -16.95 49.98
N ASP A 585 10.16 -16.05 49.01
CA ASP A 585 10.85 -14.79 48.78
C ASP A 585 9.83 -13.93 48.02
N GLY A 586 9.67 -12.64 48.35
CA GLY A 586 8.57 -11.79 47.86
C GLY A 586 8.49 -11.72 46.34
N ASP A 587 7.68 -12.58 45.74
CA ASP A 587 7.55 -12.71 44.29
C ASP A 587 6.61 -11.64 43.75
N ASP A 588 7.19 -10.53 43.28
CA ASP A 588 6.54 -9.38 42.63
C ASP A 588 6.04 -9.76 41.22
N THR A 589 5.40 -10.92 41.09
CA THR A 589 4.91 -11.45 39.82
C THR A 589 3.60 -10.76 39.46
N PRO A 590 3.48 -10.15 38.28
CA PRO A 590 2.24 -9.50 37.85
C PRO A 590 1.19 -10.53 37.45
N HIS A 591 -0.07 -10.23 37.75
CA HIS A 591 -1.21 -10.98 37.23
C HIS A 591 -2.31 -10.03 36.72
N GLN A 592 -3.17 -10.54 35.86
CA GLN A 592 -4.35 -9.82 35.38
C GLN A 592 -5.49 -10.04 36.37
N LEU A 593 -6.05 -8.96 36.91
CA LEU A 593 -7.29 -8.97 37.67
C LEU A 593 -8.40 -8.33 36.84
N ILE A 594 -9.27 -9.18 36.30
CA ILE A 594 -10.38 -8.78 35.44
C ILE A 594 -11.59 -8.46 36.32
N LEU A 595 -11.96 -7.18 36.44
CA LEU A 595 -13.08 -6.74 37.28
C LEU A 595 -14.42 -7.16 36.64
N PRO A 596 -15.41 -7.70 37.37
CA PRO A 596 -16.68 -8.13 36.79
C PRO A 596 -17.42 -7.04 35.99
N PRO A 597 -18.24 -7.41 34.99
CA PRO A 597 -19.10 -6.45 34.29
C PRO A 597 -19.95 -5.62 35.26
N GLY A 598 -20.04 -4.32 35.02
CA GLY A 598 -20.77 -3.38 35.87
C GLY A 598 -20.16 -3.06 37.25
N HIS A 599 -18.97 -3.57 37.58
CA HIS A 599 -18.24 -3.25 38.81
C HIS A 599 -17.92 -1.74 38.89
N GLU A 600 -18.13 -1.12 40.05
CA GLU A 600 -18.04 0.35 40.22
C GLU A 600 -16.68 0.91 39.79
N ALA A 601 -15.58 0.32 40.25
CA ALA A 601 -14.23 0.73 39.86
C ALA A 601 -13.91 0.57 38.36
N ALA A 602 -14.70 -0.23 37.63
CA ALA A 602 -14.56 -0.42 36.19
C ALA A 602 -15.50 0.46 35.36
N ARG A 603 -16.37 1.27 35.98
CA ARG A 603 -17.31 2.11 35.24
C ARG A 603 -16.60 3.37 34.74
N PRO A 604 -16.38 3.52 33.43
CA PRO A 604 -15.78 4.74 32.89
C PRO A 604 -16.70 5.93 33.16
N VAL A 605 -16.14 7.07 33.56
CA VAL A 605 -16.88 8.32 33.72
C VAL A 605 -16.55 9.25 32.55
N LEU A 606 -17.58 9.76 31.89
CA LEU A 606 -17.44 10.81 30.88
C LEU A 606 -17.15 12.15 31.59
N HIS A 607 -15.88 12.48 31.72
CA HIS A 607 -15.47 13.76 32.32
C HIS A 607 -15.76 14.90 31.34
N LEU A 608 -16.48 15.93 31.78
CA LEU A 608 -16.59 17.17 31.02
C LEU A 608 -15.34 18.02 31.30
N ALA A 609 -14.66 18.46 30.24
CA ALA A 609 -13.54 19.36 30.37
C ALA A 609 -14.02 20.73 30.89
N GLU A 610 -13.27 21.33 31.80
CA GLU A 610 -13.55 22.69 32.24
C GLU A 610 -13.25 23.68 31.10
N PRO A 611 -13.95 24.82 31.01
CA PRO A 611 -13.62 25.83 30.02
C PRO A 611 -12.14 26.25 30.11
N GLY A 612 -11.39 26.05 29.03
CA GLY A 612 -9.96 26.36 28.96
C GLY A 612 -9.00 25.21 29.31
N THR A 613 -9.50 24.00 29.65
CA THR A 613 -8.64 22.80 29.77
C THR A 613 -7.97 22.50 28.43
N ASP A 614 -6.64 22.34 28.45
CA ASP A 614 -5.87 21.93 27.28
C ASP A 614 -5.97 20.41 27.06
N LEU A 615 -6.30 20.00 25.84
CA LEU A 615 -6.25 18.60 25.42
C LEU A 615 -4.87 17.98 25.68
N THR A 616 -3.79 18.75 25.52
CA THR A 616 -2.43 18.25 25.75
C THR A 616 -2.14 17.93 27.22
N GLU A 617 -2.88 18.54 28.15
CA GLU A 617 -2.82 18.22 29.57
C GLU A 617 -3.60 16.93 29.86
N ALA A 618 -4.81 16.81 29.29
CA ALA A 618 -5.66 15.64 29.50
C ALA A 618 -5.02 14.33 29.01
N VAL A 619 -4.28 14.36 27.90
CA VAL A 619 -3.57 13.16 27.39
C VAL A 619 -2.37 12.74 28.25
N ARG A 620 -1.91 13.60 29.17
CA ARG A 620 -0.78 13.34 30.07
C ARG A 620 -1.20 12.68 31.38
N HIS A 621 -2.46 12.25 31.51
CA HIS A 621 -2.90 11.46 32.68
C HIS A 621 -1.99 10.24 32.89
N CYS A 622 -1.53 10.02 34.11
CA CYS A 622 -0.73 8.87 34.47
C CYS A 622 -1.63 7.81 35.11
N PHE A 623 -1.91 6.73 34.40
CA PHE A 623 -2.68 5.60 34.94
C PHE A 623 -1.92 4.90 36.06
N ASP A 624 -2.58 4.58 37.18
CA ASP A 624 -2.06 3.61 38.15
C ASP A 624 -2.58 2.20 37.78
N LEU A 625 -1.79 1.44 37.04
CA LEU A 625 -2.23 0.15 36.50
C LEU A 625 -2.58 -0.89 37.56
N ALA A 626 -2.17 -0.71 38.82
CA ALA A 626 -2.50 -1.63 39.90
C ALA A 626 -3.95 -1.47 40.39
N THR A 627 -4.52 -0.27 40.27
CA THR A 627 -5.81 0.08 40.87
C THR A 627 -6.81 0.73 39.91
N GLU A 628 -6.32 1.30 38.81
CA GLU A 628 -7.08 2.05 37.82
C GLU A 628 -7.16 1.26 36.50
N PRO A 629 -8.37 0.98 35.99
CA PRO A 629 -8.53 0.43 34.66
C PRO A 629 -7.95 1.37 33.58
N PRO A 630 -7.36 0.82 32.51
CA PRO A 630 -6.55 1.57 31.54
C PRO A 630 -7.39 2.34 30.50
N LEU A 631 -8.46 3.01 30.91
CA LEU A 631 -9.33 3.83 30.08
C LEU A 631 -9.83 5.07 30.83
N ARG A 632 -9.60 6.24 30.26
CA ARG A 632 -10.15 7.53 30.72
C ARG A 632 -10.85 8.24 29.57
N THR A 633 -11.99 8.86 29.85
CA THR A 633 -12.80 9.54 28.82
C THR A 633 -13.08 11.00 29.18
N VAL A 634 -12.77 11.92 28.26
CA VAL A 634 -12.96 13.37 28.46
C VAL A 634 -13.67 13.98 27.26
N LEU A 635 -14.71 14.77 27.50
CA LEU A 635 -15.44 15.51 26.49
C LEU A 635 -15.14 17.01 26.61
N PHE A 636 -14.63 17.58 25.53
CA PHE A 636 -14.36 19.02 25.40
C PHE A 636 -15.46 19.69 24.58
N GLY A 637 -15.76 20.94 24.91
CA GLY A 637 -16.75 21.77 24.23
C GLY A 637 -18.13 21.71 24.89
N ASP A 638 -18.68 22.89 25.19
CA ASP A 638 -19.99 23.12 25.79
C ASP A 638 -21.03 23.70 24.81
N GLY A 639 -20.61 23.98 23.57
CA GLY A 639 -21.47 24.46 22.49
C GLY A 639 -22.43 23.39 21.97
N PRO A 640 -23.49 23.78 21.23
CA PRO A 640 -24.54 22.84 20.79
C PRO A 640 -24.12 21.87 19.69
N ASP A 641 -23.07 22.21 18.91
CA ASP A 641 -22.80 21.55 17.63
C ASP A 641 -21.33 21.09 17.42
N HIS A 642 -20.43 21.37 18.36
CA HIS A 642 -19.01 21.00 18.20
C HIS A 642 -18.44 20.48 19.51
N HIS A 643 -18.05 19.20 19.50
CA HIS A 643 -17.46 18.52 20.63
C HIS A 643 -16.19 17.78 20.23
N THR A 644 -15.28 17.61 21.17
CA THR A 644 -14.11 16.74 21.01
C THR A 644 -14.13 15.70 22.11
N LEU A 645 -14.20 14.42 21.76
CA LEU A 645 -14.15 13.29 22.69
C LEU A 645 -12.74 12.69 22.69
N LEU A 646 -12.10 12.67 23.85
CA LEU A 646 -10.87 11.94 24.12
C LEU A 646 -11.22 10.60 24.77
N LEU A 647 -10.80 9.50 24.16
CA LEU A 647 -10.66 8.19 24.80
C LEU A 647 -9.17 7.96 24.99
N LEU A 648 -8.69 8.07 26.22
CA LEU A 648 -7.30 7.87 26.57
C LEU A 648 -7.13 6.45 27.10
N LEU A 649 -6.37 5.62 26.39
CA LEU A 649 -6.07 4.24 26.79
C LEU A 649 -4.62 4.12 27.23
N HIS A 650 -4.31 3.17 28.10
CA HIS A 650 -2.92 2.73 28.29
C HIS A 650 -2.58 1.58 27.32
N HIS A 651 -1.37 1.57 26.76
CA HIS A 651 -0.93 0.59 25.75
C HIS A 651 -0.94 -0.87 26.26
N ILE A 652 -1.03 -1.08 27.58
CA ILE A 652 -1.16 -2.42 28.18
C ILE A 652 -2.48 -3.12 27.83
N ALA A 653 -3.52 -2.35 27.50
CA ALA A 653 -4.87 -2.85 27.21
C ALA A 653 -5.28 -2.77 25.74
N GLY A 654 -4.46 -2.14 24.90
CA GLY A 654 -4.72 -1.99 23.48
C GLY A 654 -3.51 -1.51 22.70
N ASP A 655 -3.55 -1.72 21.39
CA ASP A 655 -2.53 -1.32 20.43
C ASP A 655 -3.18 -0.61 19.22
N GLY A 656 -2.39 -0.34 18.18
CA GLY A 656 -2.89 0.27 16.94
C GLY A 656 -4.02 -0.53 16.28
N ALA A 657 -3.98 -1.87 16.33
CA ALA A 657 -5.03 -2.73 15.74
C ALA A 657 -6.31 -2.73 16.58
N SER A 658 -6.23 -2.41 17.87
CA SER A 658 -7.34 -2.32 18.80
C SER A 658 -8.20 -1.05 18.59
N THR A 659 -7.66 -0.03 17.93
CA THR A 659 -8.34 1.27 17.72
C THR A 659 -9.62 1.15 16.88
N THR A 660 -9.57 0.38 15.79
CA THR A 660 -10.70 0.19 14.87
C THR A 660 -11.88 -0.56 15.53
N PRO A 661 -11.70 -1.73 16.15
CA PRO A 661 -12.81 -2.41 16.83
C PRO A 661 -13.35 -1.59 18.01
N LEU A 662 -12.51 -0.86 18.75
CA LEU A 662 -12.97 0.01 19.84
C LEU A 662 -13.89 1.14 19.33
N ALA A 663 -13.48 1.84 18.27
CA ALA A 663 -14.28 2.92 17.68
C ALA A 663 -15.60 2.40 17.08
N ARG A 664 -15.57 1.26 16.38
CA ARG A 664 -16.76 0.60 15.82
C ARG A 664 -17.75 0.20 16.91
N ASP A 665 -17.26 -0.44 17.97
CA ASP A 665 -18.11 -0.95 19.04
C ASP A 665 -18.70 0.21 19.87
N LEU A 666 -17.95 1.30 20.08
CA LEU A 666 -18.47 2.53 20.69
C LEU A 666 -19.57 3.18 19.83
N ALA A 667 -19.35 3.31 18.52
CA ALA A 667 -20.36 3.86 17.61
C ALA A 667 -21.64 3.01 17.59
N THR A 668 -21.49 1.68 17.61
CA THR A 668 -22.60 0.72 17.70
C THR A 668 -23.38 0.87 19.00
N ALA A 669 -22.66 0.95 20.13
CA ALA A 669 -23.26 1.17 21.44
C ALA A 669 -23.99 2.51 21.52
N TYR A 670 -23.36 3.57 21.02
CA TYR A 670 -23.95 4.91 21.03
C TYR A 670 -25.24 4.97 20.20
N ALA A 671 -25.23 4.41 19.00
CA ALA A 671 -26.43 4.35 18.15
C ALA A 671 -27.58 3.56 18.80
N ALA A 672 -27.28 2.47 19.51
CA ALA A 672 -28.29 1.69 20.22
C ALA A 672 -28.86 2.46 21.43
N ARG A 673 -28.00 3.14 22.20
CA ARG A 673 -28.41 3.93 23.37
C ARG A 673 -29.20 5.16 23.01
N LEU A 674 -28.87 5.83 21.89
CA LEU A 674 -29.70 6.90 21.31
C LEU A 674 -31.11 6.42 20.96
N ALA A 675 -31.24 5.16 20.53
CA ALA A 675 -32.53 4.53 20.25
C ALA A 675 -33.23 3.96 21.51
N GLY A 676 -32.69 4.21 22.71
CA GLY A 676 -33.27 3.77 23.99
C GLY A 676 -33.16 2.26 24.26
N ARG A 677 -32.25 1.53 23.60
CA ARG A 677 -32.07 0.08 23.74
C ARG A 677 -30.62 -0.31 24.04
N ALA A 678 -30.41 -1.53 24.54
CA ALA A 678 -29.07 -2.08 24.70
C ALA A 678 -28.46 -2.44 23.33
N PRO A 679 -27.12 -2.36 23.17
CA PRO A 679 -26.47 -2.81 21.96
C PRO A 679 -26.51 -4.33 21.81
N GLU A 680 -26.62 -4.78 20.57
CA GLU A 680 -26.52 -6.19 20.21
C GLU A 680 -25.15 -6.41 19.58
N PHE A 681 -24.30 -7.17 20.25
CA PHE A 681 -22.97 -7.49 19.76
C PHE A 681 -22.83 -8.95 19.39
N THR A 682 -22.09 -9.23 18.32
CA THR A 682 -21.58 -10.58 18.06
C THR A 682 -20.63 -11.00 19.19
N PRO A 683 -20.80 -12.19 19.80
CA PRO A 683 -19.89 -12.71 20.82
C PRO A 683 -18.45 -12.78 20.33
N LEU A 684 -17.49 -12.46 21.19
CA LEU A 684 -16.07 -12.58 20.89
C LEU A 684 -15.63 -14.05 21.01
N ALA A 685 -14.82 -14.53 20.05
CA ALA A 685 -14.33 -15.92 20.04
C ALA A 685 -13.38 -16.25 21.21
N GLY A 686 -12.83 -15.22 21.85
CA GLY A 686 -11.99 -15.30 23.03
C GLY A 686 -11.63 -13.90 23.50
N GLN A 687 -11.07 -13.79 24.70
CA GLN A 687 -10.60 -12.55 25.28
C GLN A 687 -9.07 -12.55 25.35
N TYR A 688 -8.48 -11.40 25.62
CA TYR A 688 -7.02 -11.25 25.63
C TYR A 688 -6.35 -12.16 26.68
N VAL A 689 -7.01 -12.42 27.81
CA VAL A 689 -6.49 -13.33 28.84
C VAL A 689 -6.37 -14.78 28.35
N ASP A 690 -7.28 -15.22 27.48
CA ASP A 690 -7.23 -16.55 26.87
C ASP A 690 -6.02 -16.67 25.93
N HIS A 691 -5.69 -15.57 25.24
CA HIS A 691 -4.49 -15.48 24.42
C HIS A 691 -3.20 -15.51 25.26
N ALA A 692 -3.17 -14.77 26.37
CA ALA A 692 -2.02 -14.77 27.29
C ALA A 692 -1.75 -16.17 27.87
N ALA A 693 -2.79 -16.88 28.29
CA ALA A 693 -2.67 -18.26 28.77
C ALA A 693 -2.18 -19.23 27.68
N ARG A 694 -2.67 -19.08 26.44
CA ARG A 694 -2.19 -19.88 25.29
C ARG A 694 -0.71 -19.66 25.02
N LEU A 695 -0.23 -18.41 25.08
CA LEU A 695 1.19 -18.11 24.88
C LEU A 695 2.08 -18.76 25.94
N GLN A 696 1.63 -18.81 27.20
CA GLN A 696 2.36 -19.48 28.27
C GLN A 696 2.50 -20.98 28.01
N LEU A 697 1.47 -21.65 27.48
CA LEU A 697 1.55 -23.06 27.08
C LEU A 697 2.50 -23.29 25.90
N LEU A 698 2.53 -22.36 24.93
CA LEU A 698 3.39 -22.47 23.75
C LEU A 698 4.87 -22.25 24.07
N LEU A 699 5.17 -21.36 25.00
CA LEU A 699 6.54 -20.95 25.30
C LEU A 699 7.13 -21.66 26.52
N GLY A 700 6.29 -22.15 27.43
CA GLY A 700 6.72 -22.69 28.72
C GLY A 700 7.12 -21.59 29.69
N SER A 701 7.75 -21.98 30.80
CA SER A 701 8.32 -21.02 31.75
C SER A 701 9.77 -20.71 31.36
N PRO A 702 10.37 -19.60 31.85
CA PRO A 702 11.79 -19.35 31.65
C PRO A 702 12.71 -20.47 32.19
N ALA A 703 12.28 -21.18 33.23
CA ALA A 703 13.02 -22.30 33.82
C ALA A 703 12.82 -23.61 33.03
N GLU A 704 11.68 -23.74 32.36
CA GLU A 704 11.28 -24.93 31.59
C GLU A 704 10.67 -24.48 30.24
N PRO A 705 11.51 -24.01 29.30
CA PRO A 705 11.05 -23.57 27.98
C PRO A 705 10.61 -24.77 27.15
N THR A 706 9.63 -24.57 26.27
CA THR A 706 9.27 -25.59 25.28
C THR A 706 10.34 -25.68 24.18
N ALA A 707 10.37 -26.79 23.44
CA ALA A 707 11.26 -26.95 22.29
C ALA A 707 11.11 -25.83 21.23
N LEU A 708 9.89 -25.29 21.07
CA LEU A 708 9.64 -24.14 20.20
C LEU A 708 10.33 -22.88 20.72
N ALA A 709 10.20 -22.60 22.02
CA ALA A 709 10.87 -21.46 22.64
C ALA A 709 12.39 -21.62 22.59
N GLU A 710 12.91 -22.81 22.86
CA GLU A 710 14.34 -23.11 22.76
C GLU A 710 14.88 -22.86 21.35
N ALA A 711 14.19 -23.34 20.31
CA ALA A 711 14.60 -23.14 18.92
C ALA A 711 14.60 -21.65 18.53
N GLN A 712 13.55 -20.90 18.90
CA GLN A 712 13.47 -19.46 18.62
C GLN A 712 14.52 -18.67 19.40
N LEU A 713 14.74 -18.99 20.68
CA LEU A 713 15.75 -18.36 21.51
C LEU A 713 17.17 -18.66 21.00
N ALA A 714 17.42 -19.88 20.53
CA ALA A 714 18.70 -20.24 19.91
C ALA A 714 18.99 -19.37 18.69
N HIS A 715 18.01 -19.22 17.79
CA HIS A 715 18.13 -18.33 16.64
C HIS A 715 18.46 -16.89 17.04
N TRP A 716 17.70 -16.30 17.97
CA TRP A 716 17.93 -14.91 18.38
C TRP A 716 19.24 -14.72 19.16
N ARG A 717 19.66 -15.71 19.95
CA ARG A 717 20.98 -15.68 20.61
C ARG A 717 22.12 -15.64 19.59
N GLU A 718 21.99 -16.37 18.50
CA GLU A 718 22.96 -16.37 17.40
C GLU A 718 22.89 -15.07 16.60
N ALA A 719 21.69 -14.67 16.15
CA ALA A 719 21.51 -13.50 15.30
C ALA A 719 21.87 -12.18 15.98
N LEU A 720 21.72 -12.09 17.31
CA LEU A 720 22.04 -10.90 18.10
C LEU A 720 23.43 -10.99 18.77
N ALA A 721 24.18 -12.07 18.54
CA ALA A 721 25.51 -12.24 19.11
C ALA A 721 26.48 -11.17 18.59
N GLY A 722 27.17 -10.50 19.51
CA GLY A 722 28.18 -9.49 19.16
C GLY A 722 27.62 -8.15 18.68
N LEU A 723 26.31 -7.90 18.84
CA LEU A 723 25.77 -6.56 18.65
C LEU A 723 26.40 -5.58 19.64
N PRO A 724 26.66 -4.33 19.21
CA PRO A 724 27.15 -3.31 20.11
C PRO A 724 26.10 -2.99 21.19
N ASP A 725 26.56 -2.77 22.43
CA ASP A 725 25.68 -2.39 23.56
C ASP A 725 24.86 -1.13 23.25
N GLN A 726 25.37 -0.27 22.37
CA GLN A 726 24.74 0.98 21.99
C GLN A 726 25.08 1.36 20.55
N LEU A 727 24.11 1.93 19.84
CA LEU A 727 24.36 2.65 18.59
C LEU A 727 24.96 4.03 18.88
N GLU A 728 25.97 4.44 18.10
CA GLU A 728 26.52 5.79 18.14
C GLU A 728 25.74 6.70 17.19
N LEU A 729 24.80 7.46 17.76
CA LEU A 729 24.04 8.48 17.03
C LEU A 729 24.62 9.88 17.36
N PRO A 730 24.59 10.85 16.42
CA PRO A 730 25.05 12.21 16.66
C PRO A 730 24.07 12.96 17.57
N ALA A 731 24.12 12.67 18.88
CA ALA A 731 23.26 13.29 19.88
C ALA A 731 23.71 14.72 20.21
N ASP A 732 22.76 15.65 20.37
CA ASP A 732 23.01 17.07 20.73
C ASP A 732 23.82 17.25 22.02
N ARG A 733 23.84 16.23 22.88
CA ARG A 733 24.62 16.18 24.12
C ARG A 733 25.33 14.84 24.24
N PRO A 734 26.62 14.82 24.64
CA PRO A 734 27.30 13.58 24.95
C PRO A 734 26.59 12.91 26.13
N ARG A 735 26.31 11.60 26.00
CA ARG A 735 25.75 10.82 27.11
C ARG A 735 26.74 10.82 28.28
N ARG A 736 26.24 11.04 29.50
CA ARG A 736 27.06 10.88 30.71
C ARG A 736 27.40 9.39 30.84
N ARG A 737 28.70 9.09 30.90
CA ARG A 737 29.20 7.75 31.22
C ARG A 737 28.80 7.32 32.61
#